data_AF-K9RIN4-F1
#
_entry.id   AF-K9RIN4-F1
#
_cell.length_a   1.000
_cell.length_b   1.000
_cell.length_c   1.000
_cell.angle_alpha   90.00
_cell.angle_beta   90.00
_cell.angle_gamma   90.00
#
_symmetry.space_group_name_H-M   'P 1'
#
loop_
_entity.id
_entity.type
_entity.pdbx_description
1 polymer ?
#
loop_
_entity_poly.entity_id
_entity_poly.type
_entity_poly.pdbx_seq_one_letter_code
_entity_poly.pdbx_strand_id
1 'polypeptide(L)'
;MKTFSHSLYSAFCFLSLFISPKMALSQVSRDGSLNTNVTTNDQLNFNINNGSRAGNNLYHSFAEFSIPNGGSAVFNNPSDVVNIINRVTGGKVSDINGLIEAQGNANLFLINPRGIVFGQDAKLDIGGSFFGSTADSINFADGSIFSALNLQEEPLLTISTPLGLQYGTNPGSITVKGTGSNLRLGENNSLVRDDRPIGLEVANNQTLALVGGNVLLEGGNLTTFSGNVEIGSVRNGNVSLIPINSGWELGYEDVKQFLDISLNNAASIETSGNRSGNVFLRGKRISLSENSSILTNTLGNGSGGELNVKASESLTLVGPKINELIRNRFYTGLFAVSENNATGNGGKLSIETNNLSVTNGASVTVSTFGSGNAGELDVKATDIQVIGFSDISPSSLFAQSDGGGSGDGGNLNVEASTVRVANGGLIAVGTQGSGDVGSLKVKASQIDLVGTGTIGSITYPSAFGASSQARKSSSQNQPGSLEVEVGRLRIIDGAQISAKTSSEVNSGNIKIIADEIDLIGINSSNGLASNIFIGTFPGSSGNGGNLDIQTGSLRLLEGGRISSSTNGSGNGGNVTIKANDIDLTTTNPEFVSGFASYIASQSGFPQATGNAGTIIIETQNLQVNGSKIAARSRAQGDSGNVNISAENIIVKNQGDITVNNIGIGDTGNLKIEANSISLVDGSSLGAVTYAGSQGNISVKSQDLIIRRNSEIKTNANGTSTGGNINIDTDVLAILENSEIVAQAIEGRGGNINITTQGLFQSPNTRIDASSQLGIDGIIQIDTPDIDPSQQITELPEGIIDTDNLVATSCLVPSSRNRGKFIVTGSGGLATTPDGVSSSNFATFSVPKNNQQQASNPQKVTPLVIESEDIFTLEDGSIVLGRRCNG
;
A
#
# COMPACT_ATOMS: atom_id res chain seq x y z
N MET A 1 -59.91 -55.02 62.17
CA MET A 1 -61.14 -54.93 61.34
C MET A 1 -60.71 -54.29 60.02
N LYS A 2 -60.72 -54.90 58.84
CA LYS A 2 -61.45 -56.03 58.27
C LYS A 2 -60.49 -57.00 57.57
N THR A 3 -61.05 -58.12 57.20
CA THR A 3 -60.46 -59.44 57.05
C THR A 3 -61.06 -60.09 55.79
N PHE A 4 -60.31 -61.00 55.14
CA PHE A 4 -60.70 -61.97 54.08
C PHE A 4 -60.94 -61.40 52.66
N SER A 5 -60.59 -62.10 51.56
CA SER A 5 -60.59 -63.55 51.33
C SER A 5 -59.56 -64.04 50.30
N HIS A 6 -59.15 -65.29 50.48
CA HIS A 6 -58.34 -66.14 49.59
C HIS A 6 -59.05 -66.52 48.27
N SER A 7 -58.25 -66.78 47.23
CA SER A 7 -58.43 -67.96 46.36
C SER A 7 -57.10 -68.40 45.76
N LEU A 8 -56.68 -69.61 46.17
CA LEU A 8 -55.55 -70.40 45.66
C LEU A 8 -55.93 -70.97 44.28
N TYR A 9 -55.03 -70.88 43.30
CA TYR A 9 -54.89 -71.89 42.24
C TYR A 9 -53.40 -72.08 41.93
N SER A 10 -52.92 -73.28 42.23
CA SER A 10 -51.59 -73.77 41.92
C SER A 10 -51.52 -74.22 40.46
N ALA A 11 -50.57 -73.67 39.69
CA ALA A 11 -50.08 -74.27 38.46
C ALA A 11 -48.57 -74.07 38.40
N PHE A 12 -47.84 -75.15 38.64
CA PHE A 12 -46.40 -75.26 38.42
C PHE A 12 -46.18 -75.53 36.92
N CYS A 13 -45.53 -74.63 36.16
CA CYS A 13 -44.80 -75.02 34.94
C CYS A 13 -43.90 -73.89 34.40
N PHE A 14 -42.59 -74.19 34.36
CA PHE A 14 -41.51 -73.60 33.55
C PHE A 14 -41.49 -72.07 33.32
N LEU A 15 -40.68 -71.39 34.14
CA LEU A 15 -40.12 -70.08 33.84
C LEU A 15 -38.97 -70.24 32.82
N SER A 16 -39.28 -70.20 31.52
CA SER A 16 -38.26 -69.98 30.49
C SER A 16 -37.87 -68.50 30.49
N LEU A 17 -36.73 -68.17 31.09
CA LEU A 17 -36.04 -66.91 30.83
C LEU A 17 -35.68 -66.87 29.34
N PHE A 18 -36.48 -66.19 28.53
CA PHE A 18 -35.98 -65.63 27.28
C PHE A 18 -35.14 -64.40 27.64
N ILE A 19 -33.86 -64.63 27.91
CA ILE A 19 -32.85 -63.58 27.74
C ILE A 19 -32.80 -63.35 26.23
N SER A 20 -33.56 -62.38 25.72
CA SER A 20 -33.26 -61.82 24.40
C SER A 20 -31.84 -61.27 24.49
N PRO A 21 -30.87 -61.76 23.71
CA PRO A 21 -29.59 -61.09 23.63
C PRO A 21 -29.87 -59.68 23.14
N LYS A 22 -29.42 -58.66 23.88
CA LYS A 22 -29.27 -57.33 23.29
C LYS A 22 -28.40 -57.55 22.07
N MET A 23 -28.96 -57.42 20.87
CA MET A 23 -28.15 -57.36 19.65
C MET A 23 -27.21 -56.19 19.84
N ALA A 24 -25.93 -56.49 20.08
CA ALA A 24 -24.89 -55.48 19.98
C ALA A 24 -24.85 -55.05 18.52
N LEU A 25 -25.09 -53.76 18.27
CA LEU A 25 -24.92 -53.19 16.94
C LEU A 25 -23.44 -53.35 16.55
N SER A 26 -23.19 -54.03 15.44
CA SER A 26 -21.83 -54.27 14.93
C SER A 26 -21.29 -52.99 14.32
N GLN A 27 -20.24 -52.43 14.91
CA GLN A 27 -19.68 -51.12 14.57
C GLN A 27 -18.94 -51.12 13.20
N VAL A 28 -18.33 -52.25 12.83
CA VAL A 28 -17.84 -52.51 11.47
C VAL A 28 -18.53 -53.76 10.96
N SER A 29 -19.34 -53.62 9.91
CA SER A 29 -20.14 -54.73 9.37
C SER A 29 -20.23 -54.67 7.85
N ARG A 30 -20.23 -55.83 7.19
CA ARG A 30 -20.43 -55.97 5.75
C ARG A 30 -21.88 -55.66 5.37
N ASP A 31 -22.11 -55.07 4.19
CA ASP A 31 -23.47 -54.93 3.64
C ASP A 31 -23.93 -56.14 2.80
N GLY A 32 -23.01 -57.06 2.52
CA GLY A 32 -23.27 -58.27 1.74
C GLY A 32 -23.16 -58.12 0.23
N SER A 33 -22.91 -56.91 -0.30
CA SER A 33 -22.79 -56.67 -1.74
C SER A 33 -21.44 -57.06 -2.34
N LEU A 34 -20.42 -57.32 -1.51
CA LEU A 34 -19.10 -57.78 -1.93
C LEU A 34 -18.61 -58.90 -1.02
N ASN A 35 -17.50 -59.55 -1.39
CA ASN A 35 -16.84 -60.61 -0.62
C ASN A 35 -16.09 -60.09 0.62
N THR A 36 -16.53 -58.98 1.19
CA THR A 36 -15.98 -58.42 2.44
C THR A 36 -16.30 -59.36 3.59
N ASN A 37 -15.28 -59.74 4.36
CA ASN A 37 -15.45 -60.50 5.58
C ASN A 37 -14.88 -59.71 6.76
N VAL A 38 -15.70 -59.45 7.77
CA VAL A 38 -15.30 -58.74 8.98
C VAL A 38 -15.39 -59.72 10.14
N THR A 39 -14.27 -59.96 10.81
CA THR A 39 -14.17 -60.84 11.99
C THR A 39 -13.70 -60.05 13.20
N THR A 40 -14.37 -60.24 14.33
CA THR A 40 -14.00 -59.64 15.63
C THR A 40 -14.38 -60.61 16.75
N ASN A 41 -13.59 -60.64 17.82
CA ASN A 41 -13.85 -61.46 19.01
C ASN A 41 -14.27 -60.63 20.23
N ASP A 42 -14.14 -59.31 20.16
CA ASP A 42 -14.27 -58.37 21.28
C ASP A 42 -15.12 -57.14 20.96
N GLN A 43 -15.63 -57.03 19.71
CA GLN A 43 -16.37 -55.87 19.21
C GLN A 43 -15.56 -54.55 19.24
N LEU A 44 -14.24 -54.68 19.31
CA LEU A 44 -13.31 -53.57 19.44
C LEU A 44 -12.26 -53.63 18.32
N ASN A 45 -11.72 -54.81 18.04
CA ASN A 45 -10.72 -55.07 17.01
C ASN A 45 -11.33 -55.87 15.86
N PHE A 46 -11.31 -55.28 14.66
CA PHE A 46 -11.96 -55.80 13.46
C PHE A 46 -10.89 -56.17 12.43
N ASN A 47 -10.80 -57.46 12.11
CA ASN A 47 -9.99 -57.94 10.99
C ASN A 47 -10.85 -57.98 9.73
N ILE A 48 -10.43 -57.26 8.70
CA ILE A 48 -11.08 -57.15 7.41
C ILE A 48 -10.32 -58.05 6.44
N ASN A 49 -10.96 -59.17 6.11
CA ASN A 49 -10.40 -60.23 5.28
C ASN A 49 -11.13 -60.29 3.94
N ASN A 50 -10.51 -60.97 2.98
CA ASN A 50 -11.02 -61.17 1.63
C ASN A 50 -11.26 -59.82 0.92
N GLY A 51 -12.48 -59.56 0.46
CA GLY A 51 -12.79 -58.49 -0.49
C GLY A 51 -12.99 -59.02 -1.90
N SER A 52 -13.57 -58.20 -2.77
CA SER A 52 -13.73 -58.53 -4.19
C SER A 52 -12.60 -57.91 -4.98
N ARG A 53 -11.89 -58.71 -5.78
CA ARG A 53 -10.64 -58.29 -6.43
C ARG A 53 -10.85 -58.08 -7.93
N ALA A 54 -10.29 -57.00 -8.46
CA ALA A 54 -10.13 -56.77 -9.89
C ALA A 54 -8.71 -56.22 -10.14
N GLY A 55 -7.82 -57.08 -10.63
CA GLY A 55 -6.41 -56.75 -10.82
C GLY A 55 -5.75 -56.35 -9.49
N ASN A 56 -5.15 -55.15 -9.46
CA ASN A 56 -4.49 -54.60 -8.28
C ASN A 56 -5.42 -53.78 -7.38
N ASN A 57 -6.72 -53.71 -7.69
CA ASN A 57 -7.73 -53.08 -6.87
C ASN A 57 -8.46 -54.13 -6.00
N LEU A 58 -8.59 -53.83 -4.71
CA LEU A 58 -9.32 -54.62 -3.72
C LEU A 58 -10.52 -53.83 -3.19
N TYR A 59 -11.73 -54.34 -3.42
CA TYR A 59 -12.97 -53.63 -3.08
C TYR A 59 -13.62 -54.21 -1.82
N HIS A 60 -14.01 -53.33 -0.90
CA HIS A 60 -14.79 -53.65 0.28
C HIS A 60 -16.07 -52.81 0.37
N SER A 61 -17.11 -53.41 0.94
CA SER A 61 -18.40 -52.75 1.14
C SER A 61 -18.94 -53.04 2.53
N PHE A 62 -19.27 -51.95 3.23
CA PHE A 62 -19.68 -51.97 4.62
C PHE A 62 -21.09 -51.39 4.78
N ALA A 63 -21.91 -52.02 5.63
CA ALA A 63 -23.14 -51.40 6.10
C ALA A 63 -22.81 -50.30 7.11
N GLU A 64 -21.91 -50.60 8.06
CA GLU A 64 -21.40 -49.66 9.06
C GLU A 64 -19.88 -49.77 9.13
N PHE A 65 -19.20 -48.64 9.30
CA PHE A 65 -17.74 -48.58 9.46
C PHE A 65 -17.40 -47.50 10.49
N SER A 66 -17.41 -47.90 11.76
CA SER A 66 -17.09 -47.09 12.92
C SER A 66 -16.13 -47.87 13.82
N ILE A 67 -15.10 -47.20 14.35
CA ILE A 67 -14.03 -47.82 15.14
C ILE A 67 -14.07 -47.21 16.54
N PRO A 68 -14.38 -48.00 17.59
CA PRO A 68 -14.42 -47.48 18.96
C PRO A 68 -13.05 -47.04 19.49
N ASN A 69 -13.05 -46.31 20.61
CA ASN A 69 -11.81 -45.93 21.29
C ASN A 69 -10.93 -47.14 21.64
N GLY A 70 -9.65 -47.08 21.25
CA GLY A 70 -8.69 -48.16 21.47
C GLY A 70 -8.90 -49.39 20.57
N GLY A 71 -9.85 -49.31 19.64
CA GLY A 71 -10.12 -50.35 18.65
C GLY A 71 -9.28 -50.22 17.39
N SER A 72 -9.45 -51.18 16.49
CA SER A 72 -8.73 -51.24 15.21
C SER A 72 -9.59 -51.81 14.09
N ALA A 73 -9.35 -51.38 12.86
CA ALA A 73 -9.80 -52.01 11.63
C ALA A 73 -8.57 -52.34 10.77
N VAL A 74 -8.23 -53.62 10.68
CA VAL A 74 -7.01 -54.11 10.03
C VAL A 74 -7.36 -54.78 8.71
N PHE A 75 -6.90 -54.21 7.60
CA PHE A 75 -7.07 -54.77 6.26
C PHE A 75 -5.95 -55.79 5.96
N ASN A 76 -6.33 -57.06 5.86
CA ASN A 76 -5.40 -58.15 5.51
C ASN A 76 -5.31 -58.29 3.99
N ASN A 77 -4.74 -57.29 3.32
CA ASN A 77 -4.59 -57.26 1.86
C ASN A 77 -3.32 -57.97 1.38
N PRO A 78 -3.35 -58.63 0.20
CA PRO A 78 -2.14 -59.10 -0.48
C PRO A 78 -1.16 -57.96 -0.83
N SER A 79 0.13 -58.28 -0.93
CA SER A 79 1.21 -57.30 -1.19
C SER A 79 1.21 -56.71 -2.60
N ASP A 80 0.51 -57.34 -3.55
CA ASP A 80 0.35 -56.87 -4.92
C ASP A 80 -0.90 -55.99 -5.12
N VAL A 81 -1.68 -55.74 -4.05
CA VAL A 81 -2.76 -54.75 -4.05
C VAL A 81 -2.15 -53.35 -4.02
N VAL A 82 -2.59 -52.51 -4.95
CA VAL A 82 -2.20 -51.09 -5.04
C VAL A 82 -3.27 -50.20 -4.43
N ASN A 83 -4.56 -50.51 -4.59
CA ASN A 83 -5.65 -49.71 -4.06
C ASN A 83 -6.66 -50.58 -3.30
N ILE A 84 -6.96 -50.20 -2.06
CA ILE A 84 -8.06 -50.71 -1.26
C ILE A 84 -9.20 -49.70 -1.33
N ILE A 85 -10.33 -50.10 -1.90
CA ILE A 85 -11.44 -49.20 -2.24
C ILE A 85 -12.65 -49.59 -1.40
N ASN A 86 -13.01 -48.72 -0.46
CA ASN A 86 -14.03 -48.97 0.55
C ASN A 86 -15.22 -48.03 0.38
N ARG A 87 -16.43 -48.57 0.50
CA ARG A 87 -17.68 -47.78 0.59
C ARG A 87 -18.51 -48.16 1.82
N VAL A 88 -19.22 -47.18 2.36
CA VAL A 88 -20.18 -47.36 3.46
C VAL A 88 -21.59 -47.05 2.96
N THR A 89 -22.52 -47.99 3.12
CA THR A 89 -23.83 -47.97 2.43
C THR A 89 -25.03 -47.93 3.39
N GLY A 90 -24.85 -48.25 4.68
CA GLY A 90 -25.94 -48.39 5.65
C GLY A 90 -26.52 -47.09 6.20
N GLY A 91 -26.12 -45.94 5.65
CA GLY A 91 -26.77 -44.66 5.97
C GLY A 91 -26.35 -44.00 7.29
N LYS A 92 -25.32 -44.51 7.97
CA LYS A 92 -24.76 -43.94 9.21
C LYS A 92 -23.43 -43.22 8.97
N VAL A 93 -23.14 -42.23 9.81
CA VAL A 93 -21.82 -41.58 9.89
C VAL A 93 -20.77 -42.59 10.35
N SER A 94 -19.57 -42.49 9.80
CA SER A 94 -18.40 -43.26 10.26
C SER A 94 -17.72 -42.55 11.42
N ASP A 95 -17.88 -43.07 12.63
CA ASP A 95 -17.19 -42.59 13.83
C ASP A 95 -15.90 -43.40 14.03
N ILE A 96 -14.76 -42.83 13.63
CA ILE A 96 -13.43 -43.43 13.69
C ILE A 96 -12.69 -42.87 14.90
N ASN A 97 -12.60 -43.61 16.00
CA ASN A 97 -11.81 -43.24 17.18
C ASN A 97 -10.77 -44.32 17.52
N GLY A 98 -10.19 -44.96 16.51
CA GLY A 98 -9.17 -45.98 16.69
C GLY A 98 -8.28 -46.11 15.44
N LEU A 99 -7.58 -47.23 15.31
CA LEU A 99 -6.63 -47.47 14.23
C LEU A 99 -7.30 -47.98 12.95
N ILE A 100 -6.96 -47.40 11.79
CA ILE A 100 -7.14 -48.04 10.48
C ILE A 100 -5.77 -48.48 9.99
N GLU A 101 -5.59 -49.77 9.70
CA GLU A 101 -4.32 -50.35 9.29
C GLU A 101 -4.47 -51.10 7.96
N ALA A 102 -3.49 -50.95 7.06
CA ALA A 102 -3.40 -51.72 5.81
C ALA A 102 -1.97 -52.22 5.58
N GLN A 103 -1.85 -53.41 4.99
CA GLN A 103 -0.55 -54.06 4.78
C GLN A 103 0.17 -53.53 3.55
N GLY A 104 1.49 -53.37 3.64
CA GLY A 104 2.34 -52.96 2.53
C GLY A 104 2.11 -51.52 2.09
N ASN A 105 2.23 -51.24 0.80
CA ASN A 105 2.22 -49.88 0.24
C ASN A 105 0.89 -49.50 -0.44
N ALA A 106 -0.20 -50.18 -0.08
CA ALA A 106 -1.50 -49.95 -0.71
C ALA A 106 -2.08 -48.59 -0.33
N ASN A 107 -2.70 -47.90 -1.30
CA ASN A 107 -3.55 -46.75 -1.04
C ASN A 107 -4.88 -47.21 -0.46
N LEU A 108 -5.50 -46.40 0.40
CA LEU A 108 -6.81 -46.70 0.97
C LEU A 108 -7.80 -45.56 0.70
N PHE A 109 -8.89 -45.89 0.02
CA PHE A 109 -10.02 -45.00 -0.25
C PHE A 109 -11.20 -45.40 0.62
N LEU A 110 -11.76 -44.46 1.38
CA LEU A 110 -12.95 -44.66 2.20
C LEU A 110 -13.99 -43.60 1.85
N ILE A 111 -15.07 -44.03 1.20
CA ILE A 111 -16.22 -43.15 0.91
C ILE A 111 -17.41 -43.46 1.84
N ASN A 112 -17.92 -42.41 2.50
CA ASN A 112 -19.18 -42.44 3.23
C ASN A 112 -19.97 -41.14 3.01
N PRO A 113 -21.01 -41.14 2.14
CA PRO A 113 -21.82 -39.95 1.84
C PRO A 113 -22.45 -39.27 3.05
N ARG A 114 -22.59 -40.00 4.16
CA ARG A 114 -23.25 -39.51 5.38
C ARG A 114 -22.32 -38.71 6.29
N GLY A 115 -21.01 -38.81 6.11
CA GLY A 115 -20.02 -38.11 6.90
C GLY A 115 -19.02 -39.04 7.59
N ILE A 116 -17.89 -38.46 8.00
CA ILE A 116 -16.80 -39.16 8.68
C ILE A 116 -16.33 -38.29 9.85
N VAL A 117 -16.25 -38.87 11.04
CA VAL A 117 -15.70 -38.22 12.23
C VAL A 117 -14.48 -39.00 12.69
N PHE A 118 -13.31 -38.40 12.55
CA PHE A 118 -12.08 -38.87 13.18
C PHE A 118 -12.03 -38.26 14.60
N GLY A 119 -12.20 -39.11 15.61
CA GLY A 119 -12.07 -38.75 17.01
C GLY A 119 -10.60 -38.53 17.42
N GLN A 120 -10.40 -38.09 18.65
CA GLN A 120 -9.08 -37.74 19.19
C GLN A 120 -8.06 -38.90 19.16
N ASP A 121 -8.54 -40.15 19.19
CA ASP A 121 -7.71 -41.36 19.25
C ASP A 121 -7.57 -42.03 17.88
N ALA A 122 -8.11 -41.40 16.83
CA ALA A 122 -8.03 -41.90 15.45
C ALA A 122 -6.59 -41.94 14.96
N LYS A 123 -6.20 -43.06 14.35
CA LYS A 123 -4.87 -43.27 13.78
C LYS A 123 -4.96 -43.98 12.44
N LEU A 124 -3.99 -43.73 11.59
CA LEU A 124 -3.81 -44.39 10.31
C LEU A 124 -2.43 -45.07 10.32
N ASP A 125 -2.38 -46.32 9.89
CA ASP A 125 -1.15 -47.05 9.56
C ASP A 125 -1.30 -47.60 8.15
N ILE A 126 -1.05 -46.72 7.18
CA ILE A 126 -1.25 -46.96 5.75
C ILE A 126 0.07 -46.67 5.04
N GLY A 127 0.65 -47.68 4.39
CA GLY A 127 1.93 -47.49 3.68
C GLY A 127 1.82 -46.71 2.36
N GLY A 128 0.60 -46.54 1.83
CA GLY A 128 0.29 -45.68 0.68
C GLY A 128 -0.44 -44.40 1.07
N SER A 129 -1.16 -43.81 0.10
CA SER A 129 -2.00 -42.62 0.31
C SER A 129 -3.36 -42.97 0.92
N PHE A 130 -3.95 -42.05 1.68
CA PHE A 130 -5.28 -42.20 2.29
C PHE A 130 -6.26 -41.15 1.75
N PHE A 131 -7.47 -41.59 1.41
CA PHE A 131 -8.58 -40.74 0.97
C PHE A 131 -9.79 -40.99 1.85
N GLY A 132 -10.08 -40.05 2.75
CA GLY A 132 -11.34 -40.00 3.48
C GLY A 132 -12.31 -39.08 2.75
N SER A 133 -13.43 -39.60 2.26
CA SER A 133 -14.35 -38.80 1.46
C SER A 133 -15.82 -39.05 1.74
N THR A 134 -16.65 -38.03 1.52
CA THR A 134 -18.12 -38.14 1.58
C THR A 134 -18.76 -38.11 0.19
N ALA A 135 -18.02 -38.54 -0.83
CA ALA A 135 -18.53 -38.73 -2.18
C ALA A 135 -19.56 -39.86 -2.26
N ASP A 136 -20.48 -39.76 -3.21
CA ASP A 136 -21.49 -40.78 -3.51
C ASP A 136 -20.91 -41.97 -4.27
N SER A 137 -19.85 -41.74 -5.05
CA SER A 137 -19.16 -42.78 -5.80
C SER A 137 -17.73 -42.41 -6.18
N ILE A 138 -16.96 -43.44 -6.55
CA ILE A 138 -15.67 -43.30 -7.23
C ILE A 138 -15.86 -43.64 -8.71
N ASN A 139 -15.33 -42.78 -9.58
CA ASN A 139 -15.33 -42.92 -11.03
C ASN A 139 -13.96 -43.44 -11.51
N PHE A 140 -13.95 -44.30 -12.54
CA PHE A 140 -12.74 -44.93 -13.07
C PHE A 140 -12.49 -44.62 -14.55
N ALA A 141 -11.26 -44.84 -15.03
CA ALA A 141 -10.86 -44.44 -16.38
C ALA A 141 -11.55 -45.20 -17.52
N ASP A 142 -12.11 -46.37 -17.23
CA ASP A 142 -12.89 -47.16 -18.18
C ASP A 142 -14.39 -46.79 -18.19
N GLY A 143 -14.79 -45.78 -17.40
CA GLY A 143 -16.17 -45.34 -17.26
C GLY A 143 -16.98 -46.12 -16.23
N SER A 144 -16.39 -47.12 -15.56
CA SER A 144 -17.07 -47.81 -14.45
C SER A 144 -17.22 -46.90 -13.22
N ILE A 145 -18.25 -47.18 -12.41
CA ILE A 145 -18.61 -46.40 -11.23
C ILE A 145 -18.80 -47.33 -10.04
N PHE A 146 -18.16 -47.01 -8.92
CA PHE A 146 -18.34 -47.71 -7.66
C PHE A 146 -19.08 -46.81 -6.65
N SER A 147 -20.39 -47.05 -6.45
CA SER A 147 -21.28 -46.17 -5.68
C SER A 147 -21.59 -46.66 -4.26
N ALA A 148 -21.67 -45.74 -3.31
CA ALA A 148 -22.14 -45.95 -1.93
C ALA A 148 -23.67 -45.80 -1.76
N LEU A 149 -24.37 -45.24 -2.76
CA LEU A 149 -25.82 -44.98 -2.70
C LEU A 149 -26.64 -45.93 -3.59
N ASN A 150 -26.16 -46.22 -4.80
CA ASN A 150 -26.87 -47.03 -5.79
C ASN A 150 -26.37 -48.47 -5.76
N LEU A 151 -27.06 -49.33 -5.02
CA LEU A 151 -26.75 -50.76 -4.88
C LEU A 151 -27.71 -51.69 -5.66
N GLN A 152 -28.58 -51.12 -6.50
CA GLN A 152 -29.63 -51.89 -7.18
C GLN A 152 -29.09 -52.81 -8.29
N GLU A 153 -27.85 -52.62 -8.72
CA GLU A 153 -27.11 -53.51 -9.62
C GLU A 153 -25.81 -53.99 -8.97
N GLU A 154 -25.38 -55.21 -9.32
CA GLU A 154 -24.07 -55.73 -8.89
C GLU A 154 -22.97 -54.73 -9.29
N PRO A 155 -22.05 -54.36 -8.38
CA PRO A 155 -21.04 -53.35 -8.67
C PRO A 155 -20.14 -53.80 -9.83
N LEU A 156 -19.99 -52.97 -10.86
CA LEU A 156 -19.01 -53.21 -11.92
C LEU A 156 -17.60 -52.98 -11.38
N LEU A 157 -16.90 -54.07 -11.05
CA LEU A 157 -15.53 -54.02 -10.54
C LEU A 157 -14.53 -53.90 -11.71
N THR A 158 -13.57 -52.99 -11.58
CA THR A 158 -12.58 -52.73 -12.63
C THR A 158 -11.13 -52.83 -12.14
N ILE A 159 -10.23 -53.16 -13.07
CA ILE A 159 -8.78 -53.05 -12.92
C ILE A 159 -8.27 -51.61 -13.14
N SER A 160 -9.12 -50.73 -13.65
CA SER A 160 -8.80 -49.35 -14.02
C SER A 160 -8.44 -48.50 -12.80
N THR A 161 -7.69 -47.42 -13.01
CA THR A 161 -7.31 -46.50 -11.93
C THR A 161 -8.48 -45.60 -11.53
N PRO A 162 -8.67 -45.32 -10.23
CA PRO A 162 -9.59 -44.27 -9.79
C PRO A 162 -9.23 -42.94 -10.46
N LEU A 163 -10.22 -42.28 -11.04
CA LEU A 163 -10.07 -40.98 -11.71
C LEU A 163 -10.83 -39.85 -11.02
N GLY A 164 -11.83 -40.15 -10.18
CA GLY A 164 -12.59 -39.08 -9.56
C GLY A 164 -13.51 -39.49 -8.43
N LEU A 165 -13.86 -38.51 -7.61
CA LEU A 165 -14.85 -38.57 -6.55
C LEU A 165 -16.09 -37.80 -6.99
N GLN A 166 -17.22 -38.49 -7.12
CA GLN A 166 -18.49 -37.89 -7.53
C GLN A 166 -19.32 -37.50 -6.31
N TYR A 167 -19.67 -36.23 -6.20
CA TYR A 167 -20.53 -35.70 -5.16
C TYR A 167 -21.94 -35.47 -5.70
N GLY A 168 -22.93 -35.95 -4.96
CA GLY A 168 -24.34 -35.60 -5.16
C GLY A 168 -24.65 -34.22 -4.60
N THR A 169 -25.86 -34.03 -4.10
CA THR A 169 -26.34 -32.70 -3.69
C THR A 169 -26.16 -32.41 -2.20
N ASN A 170 -25.96 -33.40 -1.34
CA ASN A 170 -25.88 -33.25 0.12
C ASN A 170 -24.79 -34.15 0.73
N PRO A 171 -23.51 -33.90 0.43
CA PRO A 171 -22.43 -34.63 1.08
C PRO A 171 -22.37 -34.32 2.58
N GLY A 172 -22.17 -35.35 3.40
CA GLY A 172 -21.94 -35.21 4.83
C GLY A 172 -20.65 -34.46 5.17
N SER A 173 -20.48 -34.08 6.43
CA SER A 173 -19.26 -33.41 6.89
C SER A 173 -18.13 -34.39 7.19
N ILE A 174 -16.89 -33.90 7.11
CA ILE A 174 -15.71 -34.56 7.67
C ILE A 174 -15.25 -33.75 8.87
N THR A 175 -15.06 -34.41 10.02
CA THR A 175 -14.54 -33.76 11.23
C THR A 175 -13.34 -34.51 11.76
N VAL A 176 -12.27 -33.78 12.12
CA VAL A 176 -11.08 -34.32 12.77
C VAL A 176 -10.92 -33.64 14.12
N LYS A 177 -11.04 -34.41 15.19
CA LYS A 177 -10.96 -33.93 16.57
C LYS A 177 -9.58 -34.22 17.14
N GLY A 178 -9.10 -33.33 17.99
CA GLY A 178 -7.85 -33.54 18.71
C GLY A 178 -7.69 -32.57 19.87
N THR A 179 -6.57 -32.66 20.57
CA THR A 179 -6.26 -31.83 21.74
C THR A 179 -5.58 -30.50 21.38
N GLY A 180 -5.45 -30.18 20.09
CA GLY A 180 -4.66 -29.08 19.58
C GLY A 180 -3.22 -29.49 19.21
N SER A 181 -2.49 -28.55 18.63
CA SER A 181 -1.17 -28.77 18.04
C SER A 181 -0.01 -28.66 19.03
N ASN A 182 -0.21 -28.05 20.19
CA ASN A 182 0.85 -27.73 21.18
C ASN A 182 2.06 -26.98 20.60
N LEU A 183 1.94 -26.38 19.42
CA LEU A 183 3.02 -25.62 18.80
C LEU A 183 3.36 -24.40 19.65
N ARG A 184 4.67 -24.16 19.80
CA ARG A 184 5.18 -23.05 20.60
C ARG A 184 6.29 -22.29 19.90
N LEU A 185 6.38 -21.00 20.23
CA LEU A 185 7.54 -20.18 19.91
C LEU A 185 8.65 -20.46 20.93
N GLY A 186 9.81 -20.89 20.45
CA GLY A 186 11.03 -21.09 21.22
C GLY A 186 11.87 -19.81 21.32
N GLU A 187 13.08 -19.97 21.85
CA GLU A 187 14.07 -18.89 21.80
C GLU A 187 14.39 -18.52 20.34
N ASN A 188 14.65 -17.24 20.09
CA ASN A 188 14.94 -16.69 18.76
C ASN A 188 13.83 -16.92 17.70
N ASN A 189 12.56 -16.89 18.10
CA ASN A 189 11.39 -17.05 17.21
C ASN A 189 11.34 -18.39 16.45
N SER A 190 12.08 -19.40 16.91
CA SER A 190 12.06 -20.74 16.32
C SER A 190 10.74 -21.47 16.61
N LEU A 191 10.22 -22.22 15.64
CA LEU A 191 9.04 -23.06 15.86
C LEU A 191 9.45 -24.36 16.54
N VAL A 192 8.89 -24.64 17.72
CA VAL A 192 9.16 -25.88 18.46
C VAL A 192 7.98 -26.84 18.37
N ARG A 193 8.32 -28.11 18.07
CA ARG A 193 7.39 -29.18 17.70
C ARG A 193 7.40 -30.39 18.65
N ASP A 194 8.27 -30.39 19.66
CA ASP A 194 8.56 -31.58 20.49
C ASP A 194 7.31 -32.27 21.07
N ASP A 195 6.29 -31.48 21.44
CA ASP A 195 5.06 -31.96 22.07
C ASP A 195 3.84 -31.96 21.12
N ARG A 196 4.07 -31.80 19.81
CA ARG A 196 3.01 -31.76 18.81
C ARG A 196 2.40 -33.16 18.61
N PRO A 197 1.09 -33.37 18.85
CA PRO A 197 0.45 -34.64 18.53
C PRO A 197 0.37 -34.84 17.01
N ILE A 198 0.75 -36.03 16.52
CA ILE A 198 0.84 -36.30 15.08
C ILE A 198 -0.52 -36.29 14.36
N GLY A 199 -1.56 -36.78 15.05
CA GLY A 199 -2.92 -36.89 14.52
C GLY A 199 -3.05 -37.95 13.43
N LEU A 200 -3.75 -37.63 12.34
CA LEU A 200 -3.84 -38.50 11.17
C LEU A 200 -2.55 -38.37 10.34
N GLU A 201 -1.87 -39.49 10.13
CA GLU A 201 -0.60 -39.57 9.42
C GLU A 201 -0.65 -40.62 8.30
N VAL A 202 0.01 -40.34 7.18
CA VAL A 202 0.30 -41.34 6.14
C VAL A 202 1.80 -41.43 5.91
N ALA A 203 2.25 -42.52 5.27
CA ALA A 203 3.65 -42.71 4.95
C ALA A 203 4.27 -41.52 4.18
N ASN A 204 5.60 -41.36 4.31
CA ASN A 204 6.33 -40.25 3.68
C ASN A 204 6.11 -40.21 2.15
N ASN A 205 6.02 -38.99 1.61
CA ASN A 205 5.73 -38.72 0.19
C ASN A 205 4.37 -39.22 -0.31
N GLN A 206 3.45 -39.58 0.58
CA GLN A 206 2.08 -39.97 0.21
C GLN A 206 1.09 -38.83 0.40
N THR A 207 -0.12 -39.00 -0.14
CA THR A 207 -1.21 -38.03 0.00
C THR A 207 -2.15 -38.42 1.13
N LEU A 208 -2.49 -37.45 1.98
CA LEU A 208 -3.59 -37.49 2.92
C LEU A 208 -4.70 -36.55 2.42
N ALA A 209 -5.75 -37.13 1.85
CA ALA A 209 -6.86 -36.36 1.27
C ALA A 209 -8.13 -36.49 2.11
N LEU A 210 -8.72 -35.35 2.48
CA LEU A 210 -10.02 -35.24 3.14
C LEU A 210 -10.95 -34.38 2.28
N VAL A 211 -11.88 -35.03 1.57
CA VAL A 211 -12.72 -34.36 0.57
C VAL A 211 -14.19 -34.70 0.81
N GLY A 212 -15.00 -33.71 1.15
CA GLY A 212 -16.38 -33.99 1.54
C GLY A 212 -17.28 -32.77 1.47
N GLY A 213 -18.36 -32.77 2.27
CA GLY A 213 -19.12 -31.57 2.56
C GLY A 213 -18.28 -30.57 3.37
N ASN A 214 -18.80 -30.04 4.47
CA ASN A 214 -17.97 -29.20 5.34
C ASN A 214 -16.79 -30.02 5.92
N VAL A 215 -15.58 -29.46 5.93
CA VAL A 215 -14.41 -30.08 6.56
C VAL A 215 -14.00 -29.26 7.79
N LEU A 216 -13.92 -29.91 8.95
CA LEU A 216 -13.70 -29.26 10.23
C LEU A 216 -12.57 -29.94 11.01
N LEU A 217 -11.53 -29.19 11.38
CA LEU A 217 -10.49 -29.65 12.30
C LEU A 217 -10.69 -28.92 13.64
N GLU A 218 -11.17 -29.66 14.65
CA GLU A 218 -11.40 -29.17 16.02
C GLU A 218 -10.24 -29.63 16.90
N GLY A 219 -9.16 -28.85 16.93
CA GLY A 219 -7.89 -29.27 17.56
C GLY A 219 -7.26 -30.50 16.91
N GLY A 220 -7.80 -30.95 15.78
CA GLY A 220 -7.31 -32.07 14.99
C GLY A 220 -6.01 -31.74 14.28
N ASN A 221 -5.19 -32.77 14.10
CA ASN A 221 -3.86 -32.67 13.51
C ASN A 221 -3.76 -33.58 12.28
N LEU A 222 -3.22 -33.05 11.18
CA LEU A 222 -2.91 -33.81 9.97
C LEU A 222 -1.40 -33.73 9.70
N THR A 223 -0.79 -34.86 9.33
CA THR A 223 0.66 -34.93 9.11
C THR A 223 0.99 -35.80 7.88
N THR A 224 1.90 -35.32 7.04
CA THR A 224 2.63 -36.17 6.08
C THR A 224 3.99 -35.55 5.75
N PHE A 225 5.07 -36.29 5.90
CA PHE A 225 6.40 -35.75 5.63
C PHE A 225 6.72 -35.82 4.13
N SER A 226 7.05 -34.68 3.53
CA SER A 226 7.42 -34.56 2.10
C SER A 226 6.32 -35.03 1.13
N GLY A 227 5.08 -35.24 1.60
CA GLY A 227 3.90 -35.65 0.84
C GLY A 227 2.91 -34.51 0.64
N ASN A 228 1.65 -34.85 0.37
CA ASN A 228 0.59 -33.87 0.10
C ASN A 228 -0.54 -33.98 1.13
N VAL A 229 -1.04 -32.85 1.63
CA VAL A 229 -2.35 -32.80 2.29
C VAL A 229 -3.34 -32.08 1.38
N GLU A 230 -4.46 -32.73 1.12
CA GLU A 230 -5.47 -32.29 0.16
C GLU A 230 -6.82 -32.14 0.86
N ILE A 231 -7.30 -30.91 1.02
CA ILE A 231 -8.58 -30.63 1.69
C ILE A 231 -9.53 -29.94 0.72
N GLY A 232 -10.62 -30.63 0.41
CA GLY A 232 -11.68 -30.11 -0.47
C GLY A 232 -13.04 -30.14 0.21
N SER A 233 -13.74 -29.00 0.18
CA SER A 233 -15.10 -28.89 0.67
C SER A 233 -16.06 -28.64 -0.49
N VAL A 234 -16.72 -29.69 -0.95
CA VAL A 234 -17.47 -29.77 -2.20
C VAL A 234 -18.96 -29.93 -1.89
N ARG A 235 -19.80 -29.12 -2.53
CA ARG A 235 -21.27 -29.26 -2.44
C ARG A 235 -21.78 -30.32 -3.39
N ASN A 236 -21.32 -30.26 -4.64
CA ASN A 236 -21.71 -31.12 -5.75
C ASN A 236 -20.70 -30.97 -6.91
N GLY A 237 -20.56 -32.02 -7.72
CA GLY A 237 -19.62 -32.05 -8.85
C GLY A 237 -18.68 -33.23 -8.78
N ASN A 238 -17.67 -33.23 -9.66
CA ASN A 238 -16.64 -34.26 -9.70
C ASN A 238 -15.31 -33.65 -9.28
N VAL A 239 -14.59 -34.33 -8.38
CA VAL A 239 -13.19 -34.01 -8.04
C VAL A 239 -12.32 -35.04 -8.72
N SER A 240 -11.41 -34.60 -9.58
CA SER A 240 -10.49 -35.48 -10.30
C SER A 240 -9.37 -35.95 -9.37
N LEU A 241 -8.96 -37.22 -9.51
CA LEU A 241 -7.84 -37.83 -8.80
C LEU A 241 -6.71 -38.04 -9.80
N ILE A 242 -5.60 -37.31 -9.61
CA ILE A 242 -4.48 -37.28 -10.54
C ILE A 242 -3.27 -37.93 -9.87
N PRO A 243 -2.87 -39.15 -10.28
CA PRO A 243 -1.65 -39.76 -9.77
C PRO A 243 -0.43 -38.94 -10.18
N ILE A 244 0.48 -38.72 -9.24
CA ILE A 244 1.77 -38.07 -9.48
C ILE A 244 2.93 -39.01 -9.08
N ASN A 245 4.18 -38.61 -9.33
CA ASN A 245 5.36 -39.45 -9.07
C ASN A 245 5.42 -40.00 -7.63
N SER A 246 4.87 -39.28 -6.65
CA SER A 246 4.69 -39.76 -5.28
C SER A 246 3.41 -39.17 -4.71
N GLY A 247 2.38 -40.01 -4.53
CA GLY A 247 1.06 -39.59 -4.08
C GLY A 247 0.14 -39.17 -5.23
N TRP A 248 -0.73 -38.21 -4.91
CA TRP A 248 -1.85 -37.74 -5.73
C TRP A 248 -2.07 -36.23 -5.55
N GLU A 249 -2.61 -35.63 -6.60
CA GLU A 249 -3.13 -34.26 -6.65
C GLU A 249 -4.61 -34.29 -7.04
N LEU A 250 -5.39 -33.30 -6.59
CA LEU A 250 -6.83 -33.24 -6.84
C LEU A 250 -7.21 -32.08 -7.76
N GLY A 251 -8.01 -32.39 -8.79
CA GLY A 251 -8.59 -31.42 -9.72
C GLY A 251 -10.02 -31.04 -9.34
N TYR A 252 -10.38 -29.75 -9.45
CA TYR A 252 -11.68 -29.20 -9.04
C TYR A 252 -12.40 -28.46 -10.17
N GLU A 253 -11.99 -28.69 -11.41
CA GLU A 253 -12.46 -27.99 -12.62
C GLU A 253 -13.97 -28.20 -12.84
N ASP A 254 -14.49 -29.36 -12.42
CA ASP A 254 -15.90 -29.74 -12.55
C ASP A 254 -16.72 -29.47 -11.27
N VAL A 255 -16.15 -28.78 -10.27
CA VAL A 255 -16.84 -28.40 -9.04
C VAL A 255 -17.46 -27.01 -9.17
N LYS A 256 -18.79 -26.94 -9.08
CA LYS A 256 -19.54 -25.68 -9.26
C LYS A 256 -19.77 -24.93 -7.95
N GLN A 257 -19.87 -25.64 -6.84
CA GLN A 257 -20.21 -25.08 -5.55
C GLN A 257 -19.36 -25.74 -4.48
N PHE A 258 -18.74 -24.90 -3.65
CA PHE A 258 -17.95 -25.31 -2.51
C PHE A 258 -18.73 -25.08 -1.20
N LEU A 259 -18.27 -25.75 -0.16
CA LEU A 259 -18.73 -25.60 1.23
C LEU A 259 -17.55 -25.14 2.12
N ASP A 260 -17.71 -25.12 3.43
CA ASP A 260 -16.77 -24.46 4.33
C ASP A 260 -15.66 -25.41 4.85
N ILE A 261 -14.46 -24.86 5.02
CA ILE A 261 -13.32 -25.48 5.71
C ILE A 261 -13.01 -24.65 6.96
N SER A 262 -12.91 -25.29 8.13
CA SER A 262 -12.59 -24.58 9.38
C SER A 262 -11.55 -25.32 10.22
N LEU A 263 -10.55 -24.58 10.70
CA LEU A 263 -9.54 -25.01 11.65
C LEU A 263 -9.66 -24.13 12.92
N ASN A 264 -9.89 -24.75 14.07
CA ASN A 264 -10.03 -24.08 15.37
C ASN A 264 -9.42 -24.93 16.50
N ASN A 265 -9.46 -24.42 17.74
CA ASN A 265 -8.90 -25.09 18.92
C ASN A 265 -7.44 -25.56 18.73
N ALA A 266 -6.60 -24.69 18.17
CA ALA A 266 -5.19 -24.95 17.85
C ALA A 266 -4.97 -26.16 16.92
N ALA A 267 -5.89 -26.44 15.98
CA ALA A 267 -5.70 -27.45 14.94
C ALA A 267 -4.47 -27.15 14.07
N SER A 268 -3.85 -28.18 13.48
CA SER A 268 -2.78 -27.94 12.52
C SER A 268 -2.65 -28.96 11.41
N ILE A 269 -2.11 -28.49 10.28
CA ILE A 269 -1.71 -29.30 9.13
C ILE A 269 -0.20 -29.13 8.96
N GLU A 270 0.54 -30.23 8.88
CA GLU A 270 2.01 -30.22 8.85
C GLU A 270 2.55 -31.11 7.74
N THR A 271 3.34 -30.52 6.83
CA THR A 271 4.08 -31.24 5.78
C THR A 271 5.58 -30.92 5.73
N SER A 272 6.08 -30.21 6.75
CA SER A 272 7.49 -29.88 6.89
C SER A 272 8.42 -31.08 6.77
N GLY A 273 9.59 -30.87 6.18
CA GLY A 273 10.60 -31.93 6.04
C GLY A 273 11.90 -31.40 5.45
N ASN A 274 12.88 -32.29 5.24
CA ASN A 274 14.12 -31.92 4.53
C ASN A 274 13.81 -31.36 3.14
N ARG A 275 12.95 -32.08 2.41
CA ARG A 275 12.12 -31.54 1.34
C ARG A 275 10.74 -31.30 1.93
N SER A 276 10.22 -30.08 1.87
CA SER A 276 8.86 -29.83 2.37
C SER A 276 7.84 -30.44 1.41
N GLY A 277 6.75 -30.95 1.98
CA GLY A 277 5.57 -31.38 1.24
C GLY A 277 4.65 -30.21 0.89
N ASN A 278 3.48 -30.54 0.36
CA ASN A 278 2.51 -29.57 -0.15
C ASN A 278 1.17 -29.64 0.59
N VAL A 279 0.44 -28.53 0.59
CA VAL A 279 -0.90 -28.45 1.18
C VAL A 279 -1.81 -27.67 0.23
N PHE A 280 -2.94 -28.28 -0.14
CA PHE A 280 -3.92 -27.70 -1.06
C PHE A 280 -5.29 -27.61 -0.37
N LEU A 281 -5.87 -26.41 -0.33
CA LEU A 281 -7.20 -26.16 0.22
C LEU A 281 -8.13 -25.60 -0.86
N ARG A 282 -9.33 -26.18 -0.97
CA ARG A 282 -10.39 -25.76 -1.89
C ARG A 282 -11.73 -25.69 -1.17
N GLY A 283 -12.28 -24.49 -1.01
CA GLY A 283 -13.52 -24.27 -0.27
C GLY A 283 -14.28 -23.02 -0.67
N LYS A 284 -15.38 -22.77 0.02
CA LYS A 284 -16.18 -21.54 -0.07
C LYS A 284 -15.65 -20.51 0.91
N ARG A 285 -15.77 -20.81 2.20
CA ARG A 285 -15.11 -20.05 3.27
C ARG A 285 -14.10 -20.94 3.94
N ILE A 286 -12.88 -20.43 4.07
CA ILE A 286 -11.78 -21.09 4.78
C ILE A 286 -11.44 -20.23 5.97
N SER A 287 -11.48 -20.81 7.18
CA SER A 287 -11.21 -20.06 8.42
C SER A 287 -10.17 -20.76 9.29
N LEU A 288 -9.14 -20.03 9.74
CA LEU A 288 -8.22 -20.46 10.79
C LEU A 288 -8.36 -19.51 11.98
N SER A 289 -8.51 -20.08 13.17
CA SER A 289 -8.67 -19.31 14.41
C SER A 289 -8.06 -20.04 15.60
N GLU A 290 -7.98 -19.38 16.76
CA GLU A 290 -7.60 -20.01 18.03
C GLU A 290 -6.25 -20.75 17.95
N ASN A 291 -5.22 -20.07 17.43
CA ASN A 291 -3.86 -20.61 17.28
C ASN A 291 -3.74 -21.80 16.30
N SER A 292 -4.65 -21.90 15.33
CA SER A 292 -4.56 -22.94 14.30
C SER A 292 -3.57 -22.57 13.19
N SER A 293 -2.78 -23.54 12.71
CA SER A 293 -1.65 -23.25 11.81
C SER A 293 -1.50 -24.29 10.69
N ILE A 294 -1.08 -23.85 9.51
CA ILE A 294 -0.72 -24.74 8.39
C ILE A 294 0.75 -24.52 8.04
N LEU A 295 1.53 -25.60 8.05
CA LEU A 295 2.99 -25.60 8.00
C LEU A 295 3.48 -26.44 6.81
N THR A 296 4.28 -25.81 5.95
CA THR A 296 5.00 -26.44 4.83
C THR A 296 6.47 -25.98 4.85
N ASN A 297 7.11 -26.09 6.02
CA ASN A 297 8.45 -25.52 6.24
C ASN A 297 9.58 -26.45 5.77
N THR A 298 10.61 -25.87 5.16
CA THR A 298 11.86 -26.55 4.80
C THR A 298 12.76 -26.67 6.03
N LEU A 299 13.07 -27.90 6.44
CA LEU A 299 13.87 -28.20 7.64
C LEU A 299 15.34 -28.52 7.34
N GLY A 300 15.71 -28.67 6.07
CA GLY A 300 17.05 -29.12 5.67
C GLY A 300 17.53 -28.46 4.38
N ASN A 301 18.13 -29.25 3.49
CA ASN A 301 18.74 -28.79 2.24
C ASN A 301 17.89 -29.08 0.99
N GLY A 302 16.72 -29.70 1.14
CA GLY A 302 15.79 -29.98 0.05
C GLY A 302 15.01 -28.75 -0.42
N SER A 303 14.12 -28.94 -1.39
CA SER A 303 13.25 -27.89 -1.91
C SER A 303 12.12 -27.53 -0.94
N GLY A 304 11.74 -26.25 -0.92
CA GLY A 304 10.48 -25.81 -0.32
C GLY A 304 9.26 -26.35 -1.06
N GLY A 305 8.17 -26.50 -0.31
CA GLY A 305 6.90 -27.03 -0.81
C GLY A 305 5.94 -25.93 -1.24
N GLU A 306 4.73 -26.30 -1.62
CA GLU A 306 3.65 -25.38 -1.97
C GLU A 306 2.52 -25.41 -0.94
N LEU A 307 2.06 -24.23 -0.53
CA LEU A 307 0.84 -24.02 0.24
C LEU A 307 -0.16 -23.21 -0.59
N ASN A 308 -1.20 -23.86 -1.08
CA ASN A 308 -2.14 -23.28 -2.03
C ASN A 308 -3.56 -23.23 -1.46
N VAL A 309 -4.09 -22.02 -1.26
CA VAL A 309 -5.41 -21.80 -0.66
C VAL A 309 -6.31 -21.09 -1.66
N LYS A 310 -7.38 -21.76 -2.11
CA LYS A 310 -8.42 -21.13 -2.92
C LYS A 310 -9.78 -21.21 -2.22
N ALA A 311 -10.35 -20.04 -1.95
CA ALA A 311 -11.65 -19.89 -1.29
C ALA A 311 -12.58 -19.04 -2.15
N SER A 312 -13.68 -19.60 -2.64
CA SER A 312 -14.59 -18.87 -3.55
C SER A 312 -15.34 -17.69 -2.91
N GLU A 313 -15.36 -17.56 -1.58
CA GLU A 313 -15.96 -16.42 -0.87
C GLU A 313 -14.96 -15.71 0.05
N SER A 314 -14.30 -16.43 0.97
CA SER A 314 -13.38 -15.80 1.92
C SER A 314 -12.31 -16.72 2.50
N LEU A 315 -11.13 -16.16 2.75
CA LEU A 315 -10.12 -16.70 3.67
C LEU A 315 -10.02 -15.78 4.89
N THR A 316 -10.24 -16.33 6.08
CA THR A 316 -10.21 -15.58 7.35
C THR A 316 -9.21 -16.19 8.31
N LEU A 317 -8.21 -15.41 8.71
CA LEU A 317 -7.21 -15.76 9.71
C LEU A 317 -7.37 -14.82 10.91
N VAL A 318 -7.66 -15.39 12.08
CA VAL A 318 -7.81 -14.63 13.32
C VAL A 318 -6.79 -15.11 14.33
N GLY A 319 -5.90 -14.20 14.74
CA GLY A 319 -4.92 -14.48 15.78
C GLY A 319 -5.59 -14.71 17.14
N PRO A 320 -4.81 -15.07 18.17
CA PRO A 320 -5.34 -15.37 19.49
C PRO A 320 -6.07 -14.18 20.10
N LYS A 321 -7.07 -14.44 20.94
CA LYS A 321 -7.75 -13.38 21.70
C LYS A 321 -6.73 -12.73 22.65
N ILE A 322 -6.79 -11.39 22.73
CA ILE A 322 -5.92 -10.46 23.49
C ILE A 322 -5.76 -10.83 25.00
N ASN A 323 -6.51 -11.81 25.52
CA ASN A 323 -6.50 -12.21 26.94
C ASN A 323 -5.92 -13.61 27.20
N GLU A 324 -5.45 -14.34 26.19
CA GLU A 324 -4.76 -15.62 26.43
C GLU A 324 -3.28 -15.39 26.77
N LEU A 325 -2.99 -15.28 28.08
CA LEU A 325 -1.66 -15.06 28.68
C LEU A 325 -0.60 -16.14 28.38
N ILE A 326 -0.78 -17.00 27.38
CA ILE A 326 0.13 -18.09 27.08
C ILE A 326 1.26 -17.55 26.20
N ARG A 327 2.25 -16.94 26.86
CA ARG A 327 3.41 -16.23 26.26
C ARG A 327 4.22 -17.00 25.21
N ASN A 328 3.96 -18.29 25.00
CA ASN A 328 4.73 -19.13 24.08
C ASN A 328 3.86 -19.86 23.04
N ARG A 329 2.54 -19.65 22.95
CA ARG A 329 1.74 -20.32 21.90
C ARG A 329 2.12 -19.79 20.52
N PHE A 330 2.20 -20.70 19.55
CA PHE A 330 2.37 -20.31 18.16
C PHE A 330 1.11 -19.61 17.64
N TYR A 331 1.27 -18.59 16.80
CA TYR A 331 0.14 -17.79 16.32
C TYR A 331 -0.60 -18.45 15.15
N THR A 332 -1.85 -18.05 14.95
CA THR A 332 -2.66 -18.48 13.80
C THR A 332 -1.98 -18.06 12.50
N GLY A 333 -1.86 -18.97 11.53
CA GLY A 333 -1.27 -18.57 10.26
C GLY A 333 -1.01 -19.66 9.23
N LEU A 334 -0.46 -19.20 8.11
CA LEU A 334 -0.03 -20.00 6.97
C LEU A 334 1.49 -19.82 6.81
N PHE A 335 2.23 -20.92 6.76
CA PHE A 335 3.69 -20.89 6.84
C PHE A 335 4.33 -21.78 5.78
N ALA A 336 5.19 -21.21 4.96
CA ALA A 336 6.06 -21.93 4.03
C ALA A 336 7.51 -21.46 4.18
N VAL A 337 8.05 -21.58 5.39
CA VAL A 337 9.32 -20.94 5.77
C VAL A 337 10.53 -21.87 5.57
N SER A 338 11.72 -21.31 5.41
CA SER A 338 12.99 -22.03 5.60
C SER A 338 13.43 -21.88 7.06
N GLU A 339 13.55 -22.98 7.80
CA GLU A 339 13.77 -22.96 9.25
C GLU A 339 15.24 -22.75 9.64
N ASN A 340 15.50 -22.57 10.94
CA ASN A 340 16.86 -22.43 11.46
C ASN A 340 17.75 -23.59 11.01
N ASN A 341 18.96 -23.28 10.53
CA ASN A 341 19.94 -24.23 9.96
C ASN A 341 19.54 -24.92 8.64
N ALA A 342 18.36 -24.61 8.08
CA ALA A 342 18.01 -25.08 6.75
C ALA A 342 18.85 -24.34 5.69
N THR A 343 19.36 -25.09 4.70
CA THR A 343 20.05 -24.51 3.53
C THR A 343 19.18 -24.51 2.28
N GLY A 344 18.03 -25.20 2.34
CA GLY A 344 17.01 -25.20 1.30
C GLY A 344 16.11 -23.98 1.41
N ASN A 345 15.56 -23.54 0.28
CA ASN A 345 14.74 -22.34 0.22
C ASN A 345 13.36 -22.55 0.86
N GLY A 346 12.72 -21.45 1.26
CA GLY A 346 11.32 -21.41 1.64
C GLY A 346 10.41 -21.80 0.47
N GLY A 347 9.17 -22.15 0.80
CA GLY A 347 8.19 -22.64 -0.17
C GLY A 347 7.44 -21.51 -0.89
N LYS A 348 6.55 -21.91 -1.80
CA LYS A 348 5.58 -21.00 -2.44
C LYS A 348 4.27 -21.02 -1.68
N LEU A 349 3.68 -19.85 -1.46
CA LEU A 349 2.36 -19.71 -0.86
C LEU A 349 1.47 -18.89 -1.79
N SER A 350 0.33 -19.46 -2.20
CA SER A 350 -0.62 -18.79 -3.09
C SER A 350 -2.01 -18.74 -2.48
N ILE A 351 -2.62 -17.55 -2.48
CA ILE A 351 -3.97 -17.29 -1.97
C ILE A 351 -4.82 -16.72 -3.09
N GLU A 352 -5.99 -17.32 -3.33
CA GLU A 352 -7.00 -16.81 -4.26
C GLU A 352 -8.37 -16.80 -3.56
N THR A 353 -8.97 -15.62 -3.39
CA THR A 353 -10.30 -15.52 -2.75
C THR A 353 -11.03 -14.22 -3.07
N ASN A 354 -12.34 -14.10 -2.83
CA ASN A 354 -12.96 -12.78 -2.91
C ASN A 354 -12.54 -11.90 -1.72
N ASN A 355 -12.56 -12.43 -0.49
CA ASN A 355 -12.26 -11.66 0.71
C ASN A 355 -11.14 -12.32 1.52
N LEU A 356 -9.98 -11.66 1.63
CA LEU A 356 -8.92 -12.04 2.55
C LEU A 356 -8.97 -11.16 3.81
N SER A 357 -9.07 -11.78 4.99
CA SER A 357 -9.00 -11.08 6.28
C SER A 357 -7.93 -11.71 7.17
N VAL A 358 -6.93 -10.92 7.55
CA VAL A 358 -5.84 -11.30 8.45
C VAL A 358 -5.86 -10.35 9.65
N THR A 359 -6.28 -10.85 10.81
CA THR A 359 -6.60 -9.98 11.96
C THR A 359 -6.03 -10.48 13.28
N ASN A 360 -5.94 -9.57 14.25
CA ASN A 360 -5.56 -9.84 15.64
C ASN A 360 -4.23 -10.60 15.80
N GLY A 361 -3.23 -10.31 14.98
CA GLY A 361 -1.91 -10.95 15.04
C GLY A 361 -1.77 -12.26 14.27
N ALA A 362 -2.75 -12.63 13.44
CA ALA A 362 -2.57 -13.72 12.48
C ALA A 362 -1.54 -13.35 11.39
N SER A 363 -0.89 -14.35 10.79
CA SER A 363 0.18 -14.11 9.83
C SER A 363 0.21 -15.11 8.67
N VAL A 364 0.63 -14.62 7.50
CA VAL A 364 0.93 -15.41 6.30
C VAL A 364 2.39 -15.16 5.95
N THR A 365 3.22 -16.19 5.95
CA THR A 365 4.68 -16.01 5.87
C THR A 365 5.39 -17.06 5.01
N VAL A 366 6.32 -16.57 4.19
CA VAL A 366 7.25 -17.37 3.37
C VAL A 366 8.71 -17.06 3.72
N SER A 367 8.95 -16.65 4.96
CA SER A 367 10.24 -16.14 5.44
C SER A 367 11.37 -17.20 5.53
N THR A 368 12.60 -16.78 5.76
CA THR A 368 13.75 -17.65 6.06
C THR A 368 14.39 -17.30 7.40
N PHE A 369 14.76 -18.33 8.15
CA PHE A 369 15.55 -18.29 9.38
C PHE A 369 16.90 -19.02 9.21
N GLY A 370 17.13 -19.63 8.04
CA GLY A 370 18.31 -20.42 7.70
C GLY A 370 19.21 -19.75 6.65
N SER A 371 20.08 -20.53 6.02
CA SER A 371 20.92 -20.04 4.92
C SER A 371 20.27 -20.16 3.55
N GLY A 372 19.15 -20.89 3.43
CA GLY A 372 18.32 -20.90 2.23
C GLY A 372 17.51 -19.62 2.09
N ASN A 373 17.14 -19.25 0.86
CA ASN A 373 16.39 -18.03 0.59
C ASN A 373 14.93 -18.16 1.03
N ALA A 374 14.30 -17.05 1.40
CA ALA A 374 12.86 -16.99 1.60
C ALA A 374 12.10 -17.27 0.29
N GLY A 375 10.84 -17.66 0.43
CA GLY A 375 9.98 -18.09 -0.66
C GLY A 375 9.21 -16.97 -1.36
N GLU A 376 8.15 -17.34 -2.05
CA GLU A 376 7.26 -16.44 -2.80
C GLU A 376 5.85 -16.49 -2.24
N LEU A 377 5.25 -15.32 -2.00
CA LEU A 377 3.88 -15.15 -1.56
C LEU A 377 3.06 -14.40 -2.62
N ASP A 378 2.11 -15.11 -3.24
CA ASP A 378 1.18 -14.55 -4.22
C ASP A 378 -0.23 -14.45 -3.62
N VAL A 379 -0.78 -13.24 -3.56
CA VAL A 379 -2.11 -12.99 -3.00
C VAL A 379 -2.98 -12.31 -4.03
N LYS A 380 -4.06 -12.99 -4.44
CA LYS A 380 -5.10 -12.46 -5.33
C LYS A 380 -6.44 -12.43 -4.62
N ALA A 381 -7.00 -11.25 -4.44
CA ALA A 381 -8.35 -11.15 -3.89
C ALA A 381 -9.19 -10.01 -4.47
N THR A 382 -10.49 -9.95 -4.15
CA THR A 382 -11.25 -8.71 -4.40
C THR A 382 -10.96 -7.69 -3.31
N ASP A 383 -11.05 -8.11 -2.05
CA ASP A 383 -10.82 -7.28 -0.88
C ASP A 383 -9.79 -7.93 0.05
N ILE A 384 -8.78 -7.15 0.45
CA ILE A 384 -7.74 -7.59 1.40
C ILE A 384 -7.79 -6.69 2.63
N GLN A 385 -7.86 -7.31 3.81
CA GLN A 385 -7.79 -6.62 5.10
C GLN A 385 -6.68 -7.22 5.96
N VAL A 386 -5.70 -6.40 6.35
CA VAL A 386 -4.63 -6.76 7.30
C VAL A 386 -4.71 -5.80 8.48
N ILE A 387 -5.30 -6.25 9.59
CA ILE A 387 -5.73 -5.33 10.65
C ILE A 387 -5.27 -5.78 12.04
N GLY A 388 -4.71 -4.84 12.79
CA GLY A 388 -4.44 -5.02 14.20
C GLY A 388 -3.19 -5.85 14.50
N PHE A 389 -3.10 -6.27 15.76
CA PHE A 389 -1.98 -7.01 16.32
C PHE A 389 -2.48 -7.89 17.47
N SER A 390 -1.59 -8.75 17.97
CA SER A 390 -1.70 -9.47 19.23
C SER A 390 -0.56 -9.03 20.16
N ASP A 391 -0.53 -9.55 21.39
CA ASP A 391 0.55 -9.30 22.35
C ASP A 391 1.94 -9.74 21.86
N ILE A 392 2.02 -10.59 20.83
CA ILE A 392 3.27 -11.18 20.34
C ILE A 392 3.62 -10.79 18.90
N SER A 393 2.65 -10.40 18.07
CA SER A 393 2.90 -10.07 16.66
C SER A 393 1.81 -9.18 16.06
N PRO A 394 2.16 -8.26 15.14
CA PRO A 394 1.18 -7.63 14.25
C PRO A 394 0.50 -8.66 13.34
N SER A 395 -0.67 -8.32 12.82
CA SER A 395 -1.28 -9.04 11.71
C SER A 395 -0.45 -8.80 10.46
N SER A 396 -0.09 -9.84 9.70
CA SER A 396 0.88 -9.64 8.62
C SER A 396 0.81 -10.55 7.40
N LEU A 397 1.32 -10.03 6.28
CA LEU A 397 1.80 -10.76 5.11
C LEU A 397 3.31 -10.51 4.98
N PHE A 398 4.13 -11.56 5.09
CA PHE A 398 5.59 -11.43 5.15
C PHE A 398 6.36 -12.36 4.21
N ALA A 399 7.43 -11.81 3.63
CA ALA A 399 8.48 -12.56 2.93
C ALA A 399 9.85 -12.02 3.37
N GLN A 400 10.30 -12.39 4.57
CA GLN A 400 11.48 -11.81 5.22
C GLN A 400 12.63 -12.81 5.39
N SER A 401 13.86 -12.33 5.49
CA SER A 401 14.98 -13.07 6.07
C SER A 401 15.16 -12.60 7.52
N ASP A 402 14.98 -13.47 8.52
CA ASP A 402 15.03 -13.08 9.94
C ASP A 402 16.48 -13.10 10.47
N GLY A 403 16.73 -12.53 11.67
CA GLY A 403 18.06 -12.18 12.18
C GLY A 403 19.03 -13.34 12.43
N GLY A 404 18.56 -14.59 12.32
CA GLY A 404 19.39 -15.80 12.34
C GLY A 404 19.77 -16.34 10.95
N GLY A 405 19.07 -15.90 9.90
CA GLY A 405 19.25 -16.37 8.54
C GLY A 405 20.34 -15.62 7.77
N SER A 406 20.96 -16.31 6.82
CA SER A 406 21.87 -15.71 5.84
C SER A 406 21.31 -15.70 4.42
N GLY A 407 20.17 -16.36 4.17
CA GLY A 407 19.52 -16.37 2.87
C GLY A 407 18.79 -15.06 2.56
N ASP A 408 18.48 -14.86 1.28
CA ASP A 408 17.81 -13.66 0.78
C ASP A 408 16.34 -13.60 1.22
N GLY A 409 15.80 -12.39 1.34
CA GLY A 409 14.38 -12.13 1.55
C GLY A 409 13.53 -12.52 0.33
N GLY A 410 12.25 -12.78 0.57
CA GLY A 410 11.36 -13.37 -0.43
C GLY A 410 10.58 -12.32 -1.23
N ASN A 411 9.80 -12.78 -2.21
CA ASN A 411 8.95 -11.91 -3.03
C ASN A 411 7.50 -11.96 -2.56
N LEU A 412 6.83 -10.81 -2.61
CA LEU A 412 5.44 -10.64 -2.23
C LEU A 412 4.67 -9.89 -3.33
N ASN A 413 3.74 -10.58 -3.98
CA ASN A 413 2.85 -10.01 -4.99
C ASN A 413 1.42 -9.95 -4.44
N VAL A 414 0.82 -8.77 -4.47
CA VAL A 414 -0.55 -8.51 -3.99
C VAL A 414 -1.36 -7.90 -5.13
N GLU A 415 -2.46 -8.55 -5.51
CA GLU A 415 -3.41 -8.08 -6.53
C GLU A 415 -4.82 -8.04 -5.93
N ALA A 416 -5.43 -6.85 -5.86
CA ALA A 416 -6.80 -6.71 -5.34
C ALA A 416 -7.64 -5.60 -5.97
N SER A 417 -8.94 -5.55 -5.69
CA SER A 417 -9.72 -4.33 -5.92
C SER A 417 -9.48 -3.34 -4.77
N THR A 418 -9.56 -3.80 -3.52
CA THR A 418 -9.27 -2.98 -2.34
C THR A 418 -8.23 -3.64 -1.43
N VAL A 419 -7.30 -2.83 -0.91
CA VAL A 419 -6.38 -3.24 0.15
C VAL A 419 -6.50 -2.28 1.32
N ARG A 420 -6.84 -2.80 2.49
CA ARG A 420 -6.89 -2.05 3.74
C ARG A 420 -5.89 -2.61 4.74
N VAL A 421 -4.96 -1.77 5.18
CA VAL A 421 -4.05 -2.07 6.28
C VAL A 421 -4.30 -1.09 7.40
N ALA A 422 -4.67 -1.59 8.58
CA ALA A 422 -5.11 -0.72 9.67
C ALA A 422 -4.64 -1.17 11.05
N ASN A 423 -4.60 -0.22 11.99
CA ASN A 423 -4.32 -0.45 13.40
C ASN A 423 -3.02 -1.24 13.67
N GLY A 424 -1.96 -1.00 12.88
CA GLY A 424 -0.66 -1.66 13.04
C GLY A 424 -0.47 -2.97 12.27
N GLY A 425 -1.37 -3.30 11.34
CA GLY A 425 -1.16 -4.39 10.38
C GLY A 425 0.00 -4.10 9.40
N LEU A 426 0.62 -5.15 8.85
CA LEU A 426 1.82 -5.00 8.01
C LEU A 426 1.77 -5.89 6.75
N ILE A 427 2.18 -5.32 5.61
CA ILE A 427 2.52 -6.07 4.39
C ILE A 427 3.96 -5.73 4.05
N ALA A 428 4.89 -6.67 4.23
CA ALA A 428 6.30 -6.31 4.15
C ALA A 428 7.25 -7.42 3.67
N VAL A 429 8.30 -6.98 3.00
CA VAL A 429 9.50 -7.77 2.67
C VAL A 429 10.70 -7.19 3.40
N GLY A 430 11.72 -8.01 3.65
CA GLY A 430 12.87 -7.51 4.39
C GLY A 430 13.96 -8.53 4.66
N THR A 431 15.06 -8.05 5.24
CA THR A 431 16.12 -8.87 5.81
C THR A 431 16.54 -8.26 7.16
N GLN A 432 16.59 -9.06 8.21
CA GLN A 432 17.28 -8.78 9.47
C GLN A 432 18.62 -9.56 9.52
N GLY A 433 18.74 -10.58 8.65
CA GLY A 433 19.92 -11.39 8.41
C GLY A 433 20.93 -10.74 7.45
N SER A 434 21.81 -11.55 6.84
CA SER A 434 22.84 -11.05 5.90
C SER A 434 22.48 -11.19 4.41
N GLY A 435 21.32 -11.74 4.05
CA GLY A 435 20.92 -11.86 2.64
C GLY A 435 20.35 -10.57 2.05
N ASP A 436 20.10 -10.58 0.74
CA ASP A 436 19.45 -9.48 0.00
C ASP A 436 18.01 -9.27 0.48
N VAL A 437 17.44 -8.09 0.26
CA VAL A 437 16.00 -7.89 0.45
C VAL A 437 15.26 -8.25 -0.84
N GLY A 438 14.15 -8.97 -0.71
CA GLY A 438 13.27 -9.28 -1.84
C GLY A 438 12.41 -8.10 -2.30
N SER A 439 11.36 -8.39 -3.08
CA SER A 439 10.50 -7.35 -3.69
C SER A 439 9.04 -7.41 -3.22
N LEU A 440 8.44 -6.23 -3.04
CA LEU A 440 7.01 -6.05 -2.77
C LEU A 440 6.34 -5.36 -3.96
N LYS A 441 5.35 -6.02 -4.56
CA LYS A 441 4.51 -5.46 -5.61
C LYS A 441 3.05 -5.48 -5.19
N VAL A 442 2.40 -4.31 -5.22
CA VAL A 442 0.99 -4.16 -4.86
C VAL A 442 0.24 -3.51 -6.02
N LYS A 443 -0.76 -4.20 -6.56
CA LYS A 443 -1.67 -3.69 -7.58
C LYS A 443 -3.09 -3.65 -7.03
N ALA A 444 -3.72 -2.49 -7.00
CA ALA A 444 -5.11 -2.38 -6.55
C ALA A 444 -5.93 -1.28 -7.25
N SER A 445 -7.24 -1.24 -7.05
CA SER A 445 -8.04 -0.05 -7.42
C SER A 445 -8.02 1.00 -6.31
N GLN A 446 -8.05 0.56 -5.05
CA GLN A 446 -7.98 1.42 -3.87
C GLN A 446 -7.09 0.82 -2.78
N ILE A 447 -6.26 1.65 -2.16
CA ILE A 447 -5.43 1.28 -1.01
C ILE A 447 -5.64 2.28 0.12
N ASP A 448 -6.03 1.78 1.29
CA ASP A 448 -6.17 2.54 2.52
C ASP A 448 -5.20 2.03 3.60
N LEU A 449 -4.20 2.82 3.95
CA LEU A 449 -3.33 2.60 5.10
C LEU A 449 -3.75 3.55 6.23
N VAL A 450 -4.12 3.02 7.39
CA VAL A 450 -4.72 3.84 8.46
C VAL A 450 -4.16 3.50 9.83
N GLY A 451 -3.67 4.52 10.54
CA GLY A 451 -3.37 4.43 11.96
C GLY A 451 -2.09 3.65 12.27
N THR A 452 -1.96 3.34 13.56
CA THR A 452 -0.83 2.61 14.15
C THR A 452 -1.35 1.63 15.20
N GLY A 453 -0.53 0.68 15.62
CA GLY A 453 -0.77 -0.24 16.73
C GLY A 453 0.44 -0.31 17.65
N THR A 454 0.27 -0.73 18.89
CA THR A 454 1.36 -0.76 19.87
C THR A 454 1.43 -2.10 20.57
N ILE A 455 2.59 -2.77 20.48
CA ILE A 455 2.89 -4.01 21.19
C ILE A 455 4.01 -3.70 22.20
N GLY A 456 3.70 -3.81 23.49
CA GLY A 456 4.61 -3.36 24.55
C GLY A 456 4.94 -1.86 24.40
N SER A 457 6.24 -1.53 24.28
CA SER A 457 6.71 -0.15 24.04
C SER A 457 6.97 0.16 22.56
N ILE A 458 6.70 -0.80 21.65
CA ILE A 458 6.98 -0.67 20.23
C ILE A 458 5.71 -0.30 19.50
N THR A 459 5.75 0.81 18.76
CA THR A 459 4.66 1.24 17.88
C THR A 459 4.91 0.75 16.46
N TYR A 460 3.92 0.04 15.91
CA TYR A 460 3.87 -0.44 14.54
C TYR A 460 2.93 0.44 13.73
N PRO A 461 3.41 1.19 12.73
CA PRO A 461 2.52 1.85 11.79
C PRO A 461 1.79 0.81 10.94
N SER A 462 0.55 1.10 10.54
CA SER A 462 -0.06 0.37 9.43
C SER A 462 0.75 0.62 8.17
N ALA A 463 1.35 -0.40 7.58
CA ALA A 463 2.38 -0.14 6.59
C ALA A 463 2.55 -1.16 5.46
N PHE A 464 3.02 -0.62 4.34
CA PHE A 464 3.79 -1.36 3.34
C PHE A 464 5.29 -1.12 3.57
N GLY A 465 6.08 -2.20 3.59
CA GLY A 465 7.49 -2.12 3.98
C GLY A 465 8.44 -2.94 3.10
N ALA A 466 9.59 -2.36 2.79
CA ALA A 466 10.76 -3.05 2.25
C ALA A 466 12.01 -2.68 3.07
N SER A 467 12.38 -3.47 4.08
CA SER A 467 13.41 -3.06 5.04
C SER A 467 14.61 -4.00 5.12
N SER A 468 15.82 -3.44 5.09
CA SER A 468 17.07 -4.09 5.49
C SER A 468 17.50 -3.63 6.89
N GLN A 469 17.65 -4.59 7.80
CA GLN A 469 18.11 -4.41 9.17
C GLN A 469 19.34 -5.29 9.47
N ALA A 470 20.08 -5.66 8.42
CA ALA A 470 21.19 -6.61 8.48
C ALA A 470 22.21 -6.21 9.57
N ARG A 471 22.38 -7.09 10.57
CA ARG A 471 23.32 -6.87 11.69
C ARG A 471 24.79 -7.06 11.32
N LYS A 472 25.10 -7.65 10.16
CA LYS A 472 26.47 -7.91 9.71
C LYS A 472 26.78 -7.28 8.35
N SER A 473 27.93 -6.61 8.35
CA SER A 473 28.62 -5.90 7.28
C SER A 473 29.04 -6.81 6.11
N SER A 474 28.13 -7.15 5.20
CA SER A 474 28.52 -7.49 3.83
C SER A 474 28.08 -6.36 2.90
N SER A 475 29.05 -5.70 2.25
CA SER A 475 28.85 -4.68 1.21
C SER A 475 28.19 -5.22 -0.07
N GLN A 476 27.55 -6.39 0.00
CA GLN A 476 26.97 -7.11 -1.13
C GLN A 476 25.45 -7.16 -1.10
N ASN A 477 24.78 -6.78 0.00
CA ASN A 477 23.33 -6.95 0.04
C ASN A 477 22.65 -5.99 -0.93
N GLN A 478 21.71 -6.47 -1.73
CA GLN A 478 20.85 -5.64 -2.56
C GLN A 478 19.66 -5.12 -1.75
N PRO A 479 19.30 -3.84 -1.93
CA PRO A 479 18.14 -3.30 -1.27
C PRO A 479 16.83 -3.72 -1.95
N GLY A 480 15.77 -3.75 -1.16
CA GLY A 480 14.46 -4.20 -1.64
C GLY A 480 13.86 -3.21 -2.63
N SER A 481 12.95 -3.68 -3.46
CA SER A 481 12.11 -2.82 -4.29
C SER A 481 10.67 -2.85 -3.81
N LEU A 482 10.02 -1.70 -3.81
CA LEU A 482 8.60 -1.55 -3.49
C LEU A 482 7.91 -0.83 -4.64
N GLU A 483 6.98 -1.51 -5.30
CA GLU A 483 6.17 -0.95 -6.40
C GLU A 483 4.69 -1.00 -6.04
N VAL A 484 4.00 0.14 -6.18
CA VAL A 484 2.56 0.28 -5.97
C VAL A 484 1.91 0.83 -7.24
N GLU A 485 0.96 0.09 -7.80
CA GLU A 485 0.08 0.54 -8.89
C GLU A 485 -1.36 0.59 -8.36
N VAL A 486 -1.96 1.78 -8.30
CA VAL A 486 -3.28 1.93 -7.66
C VAL A 486 -4.13 3.04 -8.25
N GLY A 487 -5.45 2.87 -8.36
CA GLY A 487 -6.33 4.01 -8.71
C GLY A 487 -6.25 5.12 -7.65
N ARG A 488 -6.57 4.79 -6.40
CA ARG A 488 -6.52 5.73 -5.26
C ARG A 488 -5.70 5.21 -4.07
N LEU A 489 -4.70 5.97 -3.64
CA LEU A 489 -3.90 5.69 -2.45
C LEU A 489 -4.23 6.67 -1.31
N ARG A 490 -4.56 6.17 -0.13
CA ARG A 490 -4.74 6.97 1.09
C ARG A 490 -3.85 6.47 2.22
N ILE A 491 -3.09 7.36 2.81
CA ILE A 491 -2.23 7.10 3.96
C ILE A 491 -2.61 8.11 5.06
N ILE A 492 -3.16 7.60 6.17
CA ILE A 492 -3.84 8.43 7.16
C ILE A 492 -3.39 8.06 8.57
N ASP A 493 -3.35 9.07 9.46
CA ASP A 493 -3.18 8.90 10.90
C ASP A 493 -1.89 8.14 11.31
N GLY A 494 -0.77 8.46 10.66
CA GLY A 494 0.56 7.90 10.99
C GLY A 494 0.91 6.58 10.29
N ALA A 495 0.06 6.13 9.36
CA ALA A 495 0.36 5.01 8.47
C ALA A 495 1.50 5.33 7.49
N GLN A 496 2.16 4.30 6.94
CA GLN A 496 3.44 4.48 6.22
C GLN A 496 3.60 3.57 5.00
N ILE A 497 4.22 4.07 3.93
CA ILE A 497 4.92 3.25 2.93
C ILE A 497 6.41 3.53 3.08
N SER A 498 7.22 2.50 3.28
CA SER A 498 8.64 2.74 3.55
C SER A 498 9.61 1.72 3.00
N ALA A 499 10.80 2.22 2.64
CA ALA A 499 11.98 1.42 2.37
C ALA A 499 13.14 1.86 3.26
N LYS A 500 13.67 0.97 4.11
CA LYS A 500 14.68 1.34 5.12
C LYS A 500 15.93 0.48 5.08
N THR A 501 17.10 1.02 5.45
CA THR A 501 18.35 0.25 5.63
C THR A 501 19.09 0.61 6.92
N SER A 502 19.60 -0.38 7.67
CA SER A 502 20.39 -0.17 8.91
C SER A 502 21.87 -0.50 8.78
N SER A 503 22.36 -0.85 7.59
CA SER A 503 23.74 -1.32 7.36
C SER A 503 24.52 -0.37 6.43
N GLU A 504 25.70 -0.79 5.95
CA GLU A 504 26.44 -0.09 4.89
C GLU A 504 25.74 -0.14 3.51
N VAL A 505 24.63 -0.87 3.42
CA VAL A 505 23.88 -1.13 2.18
C VAL A 505 22.94 0.02 1.90
N ASN A 506 22.81 0.41 0.63
CA ASN A 506 21.87 1.45 0.19
C ASN A 506 20.41 1.09 0.57
N SER A 507 19.52 2.07 0.65
CA SER A 507 18.08 1.81 0.83
C SER A 507 17.43 1.43 -0.50
N GLY A 508 16.29 0.74 -0.39
CA GLY A 508 15.46 0.37 -1.53
C GLY A 508 14.84 1.56 -2.24
N ASN A 509 14.46 1.36 -3.50
CA ASN A 509 13.67 2.32 -4.25
C ASN A 509 12.17 2.08 -4.03
N ILE A 510 11.40 3.15 -4.03
CA ILE A 510 9.93 3.11 -4.02
C ILE A 510 9.44 3.71 -5.33
N LYS A 511 8.54 2.99 -6.01
CA LYS A 511 7.85 3.47 -7.20
C LYS A 511 6.34 3.41 -6.98
N ILE A 512 5.65 4.53 -7.22
CA ILE A 512 4.19 4.61 -7.08
C ILE A 512 3.60 5.18 -8.36
N ILE A 513 2.64 4.46 -8.94
CA ILE A 513 1.81 4.91 -10.05
C ILE A 513 0.38 4.95 -9.56
N ALA A 514 -0.26 6.12 -9.54
CA ALA A 514 -1.65 6.23 -9.10
C ALA A 514 -2.48 7.31 -9.76
N ASP A 515 -3.81 7.23 -9.76
CA ASP A 515 -4.63 8.37 -10.23
C ASP A 515 -4.68 9.48 -9.17
N GLU A 516 -4.83 9.10 -7.89
CA GLU A 516 -4.89 10.03 -6.75
C GLU A 516 -4.09 9.50 -5.55
N ILE A 517 -3.34 10.38 -4.89
CA ILE A 517 -2.58 10.10 -3.66
C ILE A 517 -2.93 11.12 -2.57
N ASP A 518 -3.39 10.62 -1.42
CA ASP A 518 -3.71 11.38 -0.21
C ASP A 518 -2.82 10.96 0.96
N LEU A 519 -2.00 11.88 1.47
CA LEU A 519 -1.26 11.71 2.73
C LEU A 519 -1.81 12.71 3.74
N ILE A 520 -2.48 12.21 4.77
CA ILE A 520 -3.26 13.06 5.68
C ILE A 520 -2.84 12.84 7.13
N GLY A 521 -2.43 13.92 7.76
CA GLY A 521 -2.35 13.99 9.22
C GLY A 521 -1.12 13.35 9.84
N ILE A 522 -1.11 13.43 11.16
CA ILE A 522 -0.09 12.90 12.06
C ILE A 522 -0.84 12.24 13.21
N ASN A 523 -0.39 11.06 13.62
CA ASN A 523 -1.03 10.34 14.70
C ASN A 523 -0.88 11.11 16.01
N SER A 524 -2.01 11.49 16.60
CA SER A 524 -2.02 12.32 17.82
C SER A 524 -1.43 11.63 19.04
N SER A 525 -1.35 10.29 19.04
CA SER A 525 -0.93 9.51 20.21
C SER A 525 0.60 9.34 20.27
N ASN A 526 1.27 9.26 19.12
CA ASN A 526 2.71 8.97 19.05
C ASN A 526 3.49 9.93 18.15
N GLY A 527 2.83 10.88 17.49
CA GLY A 527 3.47 11.87 16.63
C GLY A 527 3.98 11.32 15.29
N LEU A 528 3.65 10.08 14.93
CA LEU A 528 4.03 9.51 13.63
C LEU A 528 3.24 10.17 12.52
N ALA A 529 3.96 10.71 11.52
CA ALA A 529 3.33 11.31 10.35
C ALA A 529 2.88 10.25 9.34
N SER A 530 1.79 10.53 8.64
CA SER A 530 1.39 9.77 7.46
C SER A 530 2.42 10.01 6.35
N ASN A 531 3.15 8.97 5.93
CA ASN A 531 4.32 9.19 5.08
C ASN A 531 4.55 8.14 3.98
N ILE A 532 5.21 8.59 2.92
CA ILE A 532 5.96 7.75 1.99
C ILE A 532 7.41 8.12 2.18
N PHE A 533 8.24 7.17 2.62
CA PHE A 533 9.63 7.50 2.87
C PHE A 533 10.65 6.40 2.64
N ILE A 534 11.81 6.85 2.19
CA ILE A 534 13.01 6.03 2.08
C ILE A 534 14.01 6.57 3.09
N GLY A 535 14.66 5.69 3.85
CA GLY A 535 15.80 6.17 4.61
C GLY A 535 16.66 5.20 5.37
N THR A 536 17.81 5.72 5.80
CA THR A 536 18.80 4.96 6.55
C THR A 536 18.59 5.16 8.06
N PHE A 537 18.89 4.14 8.87
CA PHE A 537 18.92 4.28 10.32
C PHE A 537 20.13 5.12 10.78
N PRO A 538 20.07 5.78 11.96
CA PRO A 538 21.19 6.53 12.50
C PRO A 538 22.49 5.70 12.55
N GLY A 539 23.58 6.25 12.03
CA GLY A 539 24.90 5.58 12.01
C GLY A 539 25.14 4.60 10.85
N SER A 540 24.18 4.45 9.93
CA SER A 540 24.39 3.73 8.66
C SER A 540 25.37 4.47 7.73
N SER A 541 26.06 3.78 6.84
CA SER A 541 26.89 4.39 5.78
C SER A 541 26.31 4.21 4.37
N GLY A 542 25.19 3.49 4.22
CA GLY A 542 24.51 3.31 2.94
C GLY A 542 23.79 4.57 2.45
N ASN A 543 23.64 4.71 1.14
CA ASN A 543 22.89 5.82 0.55
C ASN A 543 21.37 5.59 0.66
N GLY A 544 20.58 6.66 0.70
CA GLY A 544 19.13 6.62 0.50
C GLY A 544 18.79 6.19 -0.93
N GLY A 545 17.69 5.46 -1.08
CA GLY A 545 17.16 5.05 -2.38
C GLY A 545 16.29 6.15 -3.01
N ASN A 546 15.94 5.98 -4.27
CA ASN A 546 15.13 6.94 -5.02
C ASN A 546 13.63 6.67 -4.85
N LEU A 547 12.87 7.75 -4.77
CA LEU A 547 11.41 7.72 -4.73
C LEU A 547 10.85 8.33 -6.02
N ASP A 548 10.13 7.52 -6.79
CA ASP A 548 9.50 7.94 -8.03
C ASP A 548 7.98 7.83 -7.93
N ILE A 549 7.29 8.96 -8.07
CA ILE A 549 5.82 9.06 -7.99
C ILE A 549 5.29 9.62 -9.30
N GLN A 550 4.36 8.90 -9.91
CA GLN A 550 3.56 9.37 -11.04
C GLN A 550 2.09 9.36 -10.65
N THR A 551 1.42 10.50 -10.70
CA THR A 551 0.00 10.57 -10.36
C THR A 551 -0.82 11.60 -11.13
N GLY A 552 -2.15 11.54 -11.06
CA GLY A 552 -3.00 12.65 -11.50
C GLY A 552 -3.02 13.76 -10.46
N SER A 553 -3.30 13.42 -9.20
CA SER A 553 -3.40 14.37 -8.08
C SER A 553 -2.64 13.89 -6.86
N LEU A 554 -1.79 14.76 -6.29
CA LEU A 554 -1.05 14.51 -5.06
C LEU A 554 -1.43 15.54 -3.99
N ARG A 555 -1.98 15.07 -2.86
CA ARG A 555 -2.35 15.92 -1.72
C ARG A 555 -1.60 15.51 -0.45
N LEU A 556 -0.84 16.44 0.11
CA LEU A 556 -0.18 16.30 1.41
C LEU A 556 -0.85 17.27 2.37
N LEU A 557 -1.72 16.74 3.21
CA LEU A 557 -2.59 17.53 4.08
C LEU A 557 -2.21 17.32 5.54
N GLU A 558 -2.25 18.41 6.31
CA GLU A 558 -2.21 18.38 7.77
C GLU A 558 -0.99 17.63 8.35
N GLY A 559 0.16 17.72 7.67
CA GLY A 559 1.41 17.09 8.13
C GLY A 559 1.81 15.81 7.41
N GLY A 560 1.11 15.43 6.33
CA GLY A 560 1.52 14.36 5.42
C GLY A 560 2.91 14.59 4.79
N ARG A 561 3.70 13.53 4.61
CA ARG A 561 5.13 13.66 4.21
C ARG A 561 5.57 12.72 3.12
N ILE A 562 6.42 13.24 2.24
CA ILE A 562 7.19 12.49 1.26
C ILE A 562 8.66 12.78 1.49
N SER A 563 9.49 11.75 1.66
CA SER A 563 10.92 12.00 1.83
C SER A 563 11.83 10.85 1.41
N SER A 564 12.96 11.17 0.80
CA SER A 564 14.11 10.26 0.72
C SER A 564 15.26 10.84 1.53
N SER A 565 15.64 10.19 2.64
CA SER A 565 16.56 10.81 3.62
C SER A 565 17.54 9.81 4.20
N THR A 566 18.78 10.25 4.43
CA THR A 566 19.80 9.48 5.14
C THR A 566 19.97 10.03 6.56
N ASN A 567 20.00 9.17 7.57
CA ASN A 567 20.41 9.52 8.94
C ASN A 567 21.86 9.10 9.24
N GLY A 568 22.60 8.75 8.19
CA GLY A 568 23.92 8.16 8.22
C GLY A 568 24.98 8.97 7.48
N SER A 569 26.15 8.38 7.22
CA SER A 569 27.23 8.99 6.43
C SER A 569 27.03 8.89 4.92
N GLY A 570 26.14 8.00 4.44
CA GLY A 570 25.80 7.88 3.01
C GLY A 570 24.89 9.01 2.54
N ASN A 571 24.80 9.24 1.23
CA ASN A 571 24.03 10.31 0.58
C ASN A 571 22.51 10.07 0.66
N GLY A 572 21.70 11.12 0.67
CA GLY A 572 20.23 11.03 0.50
C GLY A 572 19.88 10.67 -0.95
N GLY A 573 18.71 10.05 -1.15
CA GLY A 573 18.23 9.71 -2.48
C GLY A 573 17.41 10.83 -3.14
N ASN A 574 17.14 10.67 -4.43
CA ASN A 574 16.33 11.62 -5.19
C ASN A 574 14.83 11.38 -4.94
N VAL A 575 14.04 12.46 -5.09
CA VAL A 575 12.58 12.41 -5.09
C VAL A 575 12.09 12.98 -6.41
N THR A 576 11.46 12.14 -7.23
CA THR A 576 10.86 12.53 -8.51
C THR A 576 9.34 12.44 -8.41
N ILE A 577 8.64 13.54 -8.70
CA ILE A 577 7.17 13.59 -8.70
C ILE A 577 6.70 14.15 -10.04
N LYS A 578 5.86 13.38 -10.74
CA LYS A 578 5.14 13.80 -11.93
C LYS A 578 3.65 13.78 -11.64
N ALA A 579 2.99 14.93 -11.66
CA ALA A 579 1.56 15.05 -11.36
C ALA A 579 0.85 16.01 -12.32
N ASN A 580 -0.49 16.07 -12.32
CA ASN A 580 -1.19 17.24 -12.89
C ASN A 580 -1.36 18.31 -11.81
N ASP A 581 -1.74 17.89 -10.61
CA ASP A 581 -1.99 18.78 -9.48
C ASP A 581 -1.25 18.31 -8.23
N ILE A 582 -0.54 19.23 -7.58
CA ILE A 582 0.12 18.99 -6.30
C ILE A 582 -0.36 20.05 -5.30
N ASP A 583 -0.98 19.61 -4.20
CA ASP A 583 -1.42 20.47 -3.09
C ASP A 583 -0.76 20.06 -1.77
N LEU A 584 0.14 20.91 -1.28
CA LEU A 584 0.71 20.81 0.05
C LEU A 584 0.02 21.87 0.92
N THR A 585 -0.92 21.45 1.74
CA THR A 585 -1.67 22.35 2.59
C THR A 585 -1.59 21.94 4.06
N THR A 586 -1.14 22.89 4.88
CA THR A 586 -1.22 22.81 6.34
C THR A 586 -2.08 23.96 6.81
N THR A 587 -3.23 23.67 7.42
CA THR A 587 -4.20 24.68 7.87
C THR A 587 -3.93 25.21 9.27
N ASN A 588 -2.99 24.61 10.01
CA ASN A 588 -2.67 25.00 11.38
C ASN A 588 -1.25 25.55 11.54
N PRO A 589 -1.05 26.87 11.33
CA PRO A 589 0.24 27.54 11.50
C PRO A 589 0.65 27.72 12.98
N GLU A 590 -0.14 27.33 13.99
CA GLU A 590 0.30 27.37 15.39
C GLU A 590 1.17 26.16 15.79
N PHE A 591 1.30 25.15 14.93
CA PHE A 591 2.17 23.97 15.13
C PHE A 591 3.55 24.11 14.46
N VAL A 592 4.11 25.33 14.46
CA VAL A 592 5.42 25.66 13.91
C VAL A 592 6.54 25.18 14.84
N SER A 593 6.76 23.85 14.83
CA SER A 593 8.09 23.21 14.92
C SER A 593 7.93 21.68 14.80
N GLY A 594 7.56 21.21 13.60
CA GLY A 594 7.72 19.79 13.27
C GLY A 594 6.52 19.08 12.64
N PHE A 595 5.42 19.77 12.30
CA PHE A 595 4.18 19.14 11.82
C PHE A 595 3.69 19.63 10.43
N ALA A 596 4.46 20.44 9.70
CA ALA A 596 4.08 20.88 8.36
C ALA A 596 4.09 19.72 7.34
N SER A 597 3.20 19.79 6.33
CA SER A 597 3.28 18.92 5.15
C SER A 597 4.61 19.15 4.42
N TYR A 598 5.24 18.07 3.98
CA TYR A 598 6.65 18.14 3.62
C TYR A 598 7.08 17.20 2.49
N ILE A 599 7.73 17.77 1.46
CA ILE A 599 8.51 17.01 0.48
C ILE A 599 9.99 17.28 0.76
N ALA A 600 10.79 16.23 0.95
CA ALA A 600 12.18 16.41 1.34
C ALA A 600 13.16 15.40 0.76
N SER A 601 14.38 15.88 0.48
CA SER A 601 15.57 15.04 0.40
C SER A 601 16.57 15.54 1.43
N GLN A 602 17.03 14.67 2.34
CA GLN A 602 17.81 15.11 3.49
C GLN A 602 19.00 14.23 3.85
N SER A 603 20.04 14.86 4.40
CA SER A 603 21.02 14.20 5.29
C SER A 603 20.91 14.73 6.72
N GLY A 604 20.69 13.81 7.67
CA GLY A 604 20.30 14.10 9.05
C GLY A 604 21.27 13.56 10.10
N PHE A 605 21.39 14.30 11.20
CA PHE A 605 22.30 14.20 12.37
C PHE A 605 23.60 15.03 12.27
N PRO A 606 24.07 15.68 13.36
CA PRO A 606 25.26 16.55 13.37
C PRO A 606 26.58 15.91 12.89
N GLN A 607 26.59 14.58 12.74
CA GLN A 607 27.75 13.79 12.30
C GLN A 607 27.54 13.17 10.90
N ALA A 608 26.42 13.43 10.22
CA ALA A 608 26.20 12.96 8.86
C ALA A 608 27.13 13.68 7.88
N THR A 609 27.81 12.91 7.04
CA THR A 609 28.71 13.43 6.00
C THR A 609 28.13 13.33 4.59
N GLY A 610 27.01 12.63 4.42
CA GLY A 610 26.39 12.41 3.12
C GLY A 610 25.67 13.65 2.58
N ASN A 611 25.71 13.81 1.27
CA ASN A 611 25.02 14.89 0.55
C ASN A 611 23.52 14.58 0.44
N ALA A 612 22.67 15.59 0.48
CA ALA A 612 21.25 15.41 0.17
C ALA A 612 21.02 15.22 -1.35
N GLY A 613 19.98 14.49 -1.72
CA GLY A 613 19.62 14.23 -3.11
C GLY A 613 18.80 15.37 -3.73
N THR A 614 18.48 15.22 -5.02
CA THR A 614 17.70 16.21 -5.78
C THR A 614 16.21 15.92 -5.70
N ILE A 615 15.42 16.99 -5.57
CA ILE A 615 13.95 16.94 -5.72
C ILE A 615 13.62 17.44 -7.13
N ILE A 616 12.86 16.64 -7.89
CA ILE A 616 12.39 16.95 -9.24
C ILE A 616 10.86 16.90 -9.24
N ILE A 617 10.22 18.00 -9.58
CA ILE A 617 8.76 18.11 -9.66
C ILE A 617 8.37 18.59 -11.05
N GLU A 618 7.53 17.81 -11.73
CA GLU A 618 6.87 18.17 -12.98
C GLU A 618 5.36 18.16 -12.72
N THR A 619 4.70 19.31 -12.86
CA THR A 619 3.24 19.41 -12.62
C THR A 619 2.55 20.41 -13.52
N GLN A 620 1.21 20.46 -13.58
CA GLN A 620 0.51 21.61 -14.15
C GLN A 620 0.34 22.66 -13.06
N ASN A 621 -0.19 22.28 -11.91
CA ASN A 621 -0.43 23.17 -10.78
C ASN A 621 0.33 22.71 -9.54
N LEU A 622 1.04 23.66 -8.90
CA LEU A 622 1.70 23.46 -7.62
C LEU A 622 1.19 24.50 -6.61
N GLN A 623 0.61 24.02 -5.50
CA GLN A 623 0.28 24.84 -4.35
C GLN A 623 1.11 24.44 -3.13
N VAL A 624 1.79 25.42 -2.52
CA VAL A 624 2.52 25.26 -1.26
C VAL A 624 1.95 26.26 -0.25
N ASN A 625 1.10 25.78 0.64
CA ASN A 625 0.33 26.59 1.59
C ASN A 625 0.68 26.20 3.03
N GLY A 626 1.42 27.07 3.74
CA GLY A 626 1.93 26.78 5.09
C GLY A 626 2.78 25.51 5.18
N SER A 627 3.31 25.06 4.04
CA SER A 627 3.98 23.76 3.86
C SER A 627 5.35 23.94 3.24
N LYS A 628 6.14 22.87 3.15
CA LYS A 628 7.56 22.98 2.75
C LYS A 628 7.96 21.99 1.65
N ILE A 629 8.78 22.45 0.72
CA ILE A 629 9.54 21.61 -0.21
C ILE A 629 11.01 21.92 0.03
N ALA A 630 11.81 20.94 0.46
CA ALA A 630 13.21 21.25 0.70
C ALA A 630 14.22 20.12 0.55
N ALA A 631 15.31 20.42 -0.15
CA ALA A 631 16.53 19.61 -0.14
C ALA A 631 17.52 20.19 0.89
N ARG A 632 17.79 19.45 1.96
CA ARG A 632 18.49 19.98 3.16
C ARG A 632 19.64 19.10 3.63
N SER A 633 20.75 19.70 4.02
CA SER A 633 21.78 19.04 4.84
C SER A 633 21.87 19.68 6.22
N ARG A 634 22.05 18.85 7.27
CA ARG A 634 22.16 19.30 8.67
C ARG A 634 23.55 19.10 9.28
N ALA A 635 24.55 18.71 8.47
CA ALA A 635 25.90 18.39 8.96
C ALA A 635 27.00 18.67 7.91
N GLN A 636 27.93 17.76 7.64
CA GLN A 636 29.10 18.06 6.81
C GLN A 636 28.83 17.96 5.30
N GLY A 637 27.83 17.19 4.88
CA GLY A 637 27.52 17.00 3.46
C GLY A 637 26.82 18.20 2.82
N ASP A 638 26.86 18.27 1.49
CA ASP A 638 26.22 19.33 0.70
C ASP A 638 24.70 19.16 0.69
N SER A 639 23.99 20.29 0.52
CA SER A 639 22.54 20.24 0.26
C SER A 639 22.26 19.90 -1.20
N GLY A 640 21.16 19.20 -1.43
CA GLY A 640 20.73 18.84 -2.77
C GLY A 640 20.08 19.99 -3.53
N ASN A 641 19.65 19.72 -4.75
CA ASN A 641 18.97 20.69 -5.60
C ASN A 641 17.44 20.51 -5.54
N VAL A 642 16.71 21.57 -5.87
CA VAL A 642 15.26 21.51 -6.11
C VAL A 642 15.00 22.05 -7.51
N ASN A 643 14.41 21.21 -8.37
CA ASN A 643 14.05 21.55 -9.74
C ASN A 643 12.54 21.41 -9.90
N ILE A 644 11.85 22.50 -10.22
CA ILE A 644 10.39 22.52 -10.39
C ILE A 644 10.06 23.04 -11.79
N SER A 645 9.27 22.27 -12.54
CA SER A 645 8.63 22.70 -13.78
C SER A 645 7.12 22.62 -13.60
N ALA A 646 6.43 23.74 -13.79
CA ALA A 646 4.97 23.81 -13.65
C ALA A 646 4.31 24.75 -14.66
N GLU A 647 2.99 24.71 -14.83
CA GLU A 647 2.29 25.81 -15.49
C GLU A 647 2.04 26.94 -14.48
N ASN A 648 1.52 26.61 -13.29
CA ASN A 648 1.17 27.57 -12.25
C ASN A 648 1.76 27.15 -10.91
N ILE A 649 2.43 28.10 -10.23
CA ILE A 649 2.96 27.92 -8.88
C ILE A 649 2.38 28.98 -7.95
N ILE A 650 1.77 28.54 -6.85
CA ILE A 650 1.29 29.41 -5.76
C ILE A 650 1.96 28.98 -4.46
N VAL A 651 2.80 29.85 -3.91
CA VAL A 651 3.35 29.70 -2.57
C VAL A 651 2.68 30.75 -1.68
N LYS A 652 2.02 30.29 -0.60
CA LYS A 652 1.23 31.19 0.25
C LYS A 652 1.31 30.84 1.73
N ASN A 653 0.96 31.80 2.58
CA ASN A 653 0.82 31.63 4.03
C ASN A 653 2.07 30.99 4.67
N GLN A 654 3.23 31.61 4.49
CA GLN A 654 4.53 31.08 4.97
C GLN A 654 4.94 29.73 4.35
N GLY A 655 4.39 29.40 3.16
CA GLY A 655 4.90 28.32 2.33
C GLY A 655 6.35 28.58 1.93
N ASP A 656 7.16 27.52 1.91
CA ASP A 656 8.62 27.64 1.75
C ASP A 656 9.16 26.58 0.79
N ILE A 657 9.76 27.02 -0.33
CA ILE A 657 10.51 26.17 -1.25
C ILE A 657 11.98 26.53 -1.10
N THR A 658 12.79 25.60 -0.57
CA THR A 658 14.15 25.94 -0.18
C THR A 658 15.18 24.84 -0.39
N VAL A 659 16.40 25.25 -0.71
CA VAL A 659 17.61 24.47 -0.56
C VAL A 659 18.44 25.10 0.56
N ASN A 660 18.78 24.36 1.62
CA ASN A 660 19.53 24.97 2.72
C ASN A 660 20.44 23.98 3.44
N ASN A 661 21.68 24.43 3.68
CA ASN A 661 22.66 23.72 4.50
C ASN A 661 22.81 24.42 5.85
N ILE A 662 22.46 23.73 6.94
CA ILE A 662 22.63 24.29 8.30
C ILE A 662 24.01 23.91 8.88
N GLY A 663 24.72 22.96 8.26
CA GLY A 663 26.07 22.58 8.63
C GLY A 663 27.14 23.29 7.79
N ILE A 664 28.27 22.60 7.53
CA ILE A 664 29.47 23.21 6.90
C ILE A 664 29.63 22.90 5.41
N GLY A 665 28.79 22.03 4.84
CA GLY A 665 28.82 21.69 3.42
C GLY A 665 28.19 22.78 2.55
N ASP A 666 28.29 22.63 1.23
CA ASP A 666 27.79 23.62 0.29
C ASP A 666 26.25 23.63 0.23
N THR A 667 25.67 24.75 -0.18
CA THR A 667 24.23 24.87 -0.41
C THR A 667 23.92 24.62 -1.89
N GLY A 668 22.92 23.76 -2.16
CA GLY A 668 22.50 23.43 -3.51
C GLY A 668 21.78 24.59 -4.23
N ASN A 669 21.26 24.30 -5.41
CA ASN A 669 20.56 25.29 -6.25
C ASN A 669 19.05 25.03 -6.29
N LEU A 670 18.28 26.12 -6.35
CA LEU A 670 16.85 26.12 -6.60
C LEU A 670 16.59 26.60 -8.03
N LYS A 671 15.99 25.74 -8.85
CA LYS A 671 15.58 26.06 -10.22
C LYS A 671 14.07 25.92 -10.36
N ILE A 672 13.40 26.99 -10.79
CA ILE A 672 11.95 27.02 -11.01
C ILE A 672 11.67 27.54 -12.41
N GLU A 673 10.88 26.79 -13.17
CA GLU A 673 10.36 27.19 -14.49
C GLU A 673 8.84 27.06 -14.47
N ALA A 674 8.10 28.15 -14.68
CA ALA A 674 6.64 28.10 -14.78
C ALA A 674 6.03 29.21 -15.63
N ASN A 675 4.78 29.10 -16.07
CA ASN A 675 4.13 30.24 -16.74
C ASN A 675 3.85 31.36 -15.74
N SER A 676 3.23 31.03 -14.60
CA SER A 676 2.90 32.00 -13.55
C SER A 676 3.41 31.53 -12.19
N ILE A 677 4.09 32.41 -11.46
CA ILE A 677 4.57 32.20 -10.10
C ILE A 677 4.00 33.31 -9.20
N SER A 678 3.29 32.92 -8.15
CA SER A 678 2.77 33.83 -7.13
C SER A 678 3.28 33.48 -5.75
N LEU A 679 4.00 34.42 -5.13
CA LEU A 679 4.49 34.35 -3.75
C LEU A 679 3.68 35.34 -2.90
N VAL A 680 2.99 34.85 -1.88
CA VAL A 680 2.04 35.67 -1.11
C VAL A 680 2.05 35.33 0.39
N ASP A 681 1.76 36.31 1.24
CA ASP A 681 1.52 36.12 2.68
C ASP A 681 2.71 35.47 3.41
N GLY A 682 3.88 36.11 3.35
CA GLY A 682 5.08 35.66 4.07
C GLY A 682 5.78 34.44 3.47
N SER A 683 5.50 34.11 2.20
CA SER A 683 6.07 32.94 1.53
C SER A 683 7.51 33.16 1.05
N SER A 684 8.28 32.08 0.89
CA SER A 684 9.70 32.15 0.53
C SER A 684 10.14 31.18 -0.56
N LEU A 685 11.00 31.68 -1.46
CA LEU A 685 11.93 30.89 -2.26
C LEU A 685 13.35 31.12 -1.74
N GLY A 686 14.03 30.08 -1.24
CA GLY A 686 15.27 30.27 -0.48
C GLY A 686 16.41 29.34 -0.86
N ALA A 687 17.62 29.87 -1.05
CA ALA A 687 18.86 29.11 -1.12
C ALA A 687 19.87 29.65 -0.09
N VAL A 688 19.65 29.33 1.19
CA VAL A 688 20.37 29.95 2.32
C VAL A 688 21.61 29.13 2.68
N THR A 689 22.77 29.80 2.71
CA THR A 689 24.06 29.21 3.11
C THR A 689 24.43 29.60 4.54
N TYR A 690 24.62 28.63 5.45
CA TYR A 690 25.11 28.91 6.81
C TYR A 690 26.64 28.82 6.92
N ALA A 691 27.25 27.85 6.24
CA ALA A 691 28.68 27.71 6.02
C ALA A 691 28.88 26.95 4.68
N GLY A 692 30.08 27.01 4.08
CA GLY A 692 30.33 26.45 2.73
C GLY A 692 30.14 27.47 1.59
N SER A 693 30.03 27.00 0.36
CA SER A 693 29.87 27.81 -0.86
C SER A 693 28.44 28.33 -1.09
N GLN A 694 28.24 29.06 -2.19
CA GLN A 694 27.04 29.84 -2.47
C GLN A 694 25.88 28.99 -3.06
N GLY A 695 24.66 29.11 -2.52
CA GLY A 695 23.46 28.48 -3.10
C GLY A 695 22.69 29.41 -4.04
N ASN A 696 22.48 29.03 -5.30
CA ASN A 696 21.87 29.94 -6.29
C ASN A 696 20.38 29.68 -6.50
N ILE A 697 19.66 30.74 -6.89
CA ILE A 697 18.27 30.67 -7.34
C ILE A 697 18.21 31.05 -8.82
N SER A 698 17.51 30.24 -9.62
CA SER A 698 17.14 30.57 -11.00
C SER A 698 15.63 30.44 -11.16
N VAL A 699 14.98 31.53 -11.55
CA VAL A 699 13.54 31.58 -11.83
C VAL A 699 13.34 31.96 -13.28
N LYS A 700 12.53 31.18 -13.99
CA LYS A 700 12.05 31.49 -15.34
C LYS A 700 10.53 31.50 -15.36
N SER A 701 9.91 32.59 -15.81
CA SER A 701 8.46 32.67 -15.92
C SER A 701 7.92 33.62 -16.98
N GLN A 702 6.60 33.60 -17.22
CA GLN A 702 5.94 34.73 -17.89
C GLN A 702 5.62 35.77 -16.82
N ASP A 703 4.95 35.36 -15.75
CA ASP A 703 4.55 36.24 -14.64
C ASP A 703 5.21 35.80 -13.33
N LEU A 704 5.91 36.73 -12.66
CA LEU A 704 6.39 36.58 -11.28
C LEU A 704 5.80 37.68 -10.40
N ILE A 705 4.91 37.30 -9.50
CA ILE A 705 4.21 38.20 -8.57
C ILE A 705 4.60 37.88 -7.14
N ILE A 706 5.22 38.83 -6.44
CA ILE A 706 5.68 38.72 -5.05
C ILE A 706 4.95 39.77 -4.20
N ARG A 707 4.20 39.30 -3.20
CA ARG A 707 3.26 40.13 -2.42
C ARG A 707 3.26 39.81 -0.92
N ARG A 708 2.83 40.78 -0.12
CA ARG A 708 2.54 40.69 1.32
C ARG A 708 3.66 40.01 2.12
N ASN A 709 4.80 40.69 2.22
CA ASN A 709 5.98 40.24 2.98
C ASN A 709 6.61 38.94 2.47
N SER A 710 6.50 38.62 1.17
CA SER A 710 7.13 37.43 0.60
C SER A 710 8.54 37.71 0.09
N GLU A 711 9.37 36.68 -0.02
CA GLU A 711 10.80 36.83 -0.27
C GLU A 711 11.39 35.80 -1.26
N ILE A 712 12.34 36.26 -2.07
CA ILE A 712 13.30 35.41 -2.78
C ILE A 712 14.67 35.69 -2.20
N LYS A 713 15.35 34.69 -1.62
CA LYS A 713 16.57 34.91 -0.85
C LYS A 713 17.70 33.91 -1.05
N THR A 714 18.92 34.40 -1.10
CA THR A 714 20.17 33.60 -1.17
C THR A 714 21.17 34.00 -0.07
N ASN A 715 20.65 34.50 1.06
CA ASN A 715 21.48 35.06 2.12
C ASN A 715 22.51 34.07 2.67
N ALA A 716 23.71 34.59 2.98
CA ALA A 716 24.79 33.87 3.61
C ALA A 716 25.08 34.38 5.03
N ASN A 717 25.32 33.45 5.96
CA ASN A 717 25.76 33.75 7.31
C ASN A 717 27.28 33.58 7.48
N GLY A 718 27.85 34.17 8.54
CA GLY A 718 29.28 34.07 8.84
C GLY A 718 30.17 34.54 7.68
N THR A 719 31.20 33.76 7.34
CA THR A 719 32.18 34.04 6.28
C THR A 719 31.74 33.60 4.88
N SER A 720 30.56 32.99 4.72
CA SER A 720 30.07 32.51 3.43
C SER A 720 29.65 33.64 2.49
N THR A 721 29.81 33.40 1.19
CA THR A 721 29.37 34.31 0.11
C THR A 721 27.89 34.11 -0.18
N GLY A 722 27.14 35.22 -0.31
CA GLY A 722 25.74 35.23 -0.74
C GLY A 722 25.58 34.60 -2.12
N GLY A 723 24.52 33.80 -2.31
CA GLY A 723 24.23 33.16 -3.58
C GLY A 723 23.69 34.10 -4.65
N ASN A 724 23.84 33.73 -5.92
CA ASN A 724 23.32 34.52 -7.01
C ASN A 724 21.83 34.24 -7.23
N ILE A 725 21.08 35.28 -7.56
CA ILE A 725 19.68 35.20 -7.97
C ILE A 725 19.60 35.61 -9.45
N ASN A 726 19.08 34.72 -10.29
CA ASN A 726 18.81 35.01 -11.70
C ASN A 726 17.31 34.87 -11.96
N ILE A 727 16.66 35.94 -12.42
CA ILE A 727 15.23 35.97 -12.73
C ILE A 727 15.09 36.34 -14.21
N ASP A 728 14.42 35.50 -14.97
CA ASP A 728 14.06 35.72 -16.38
C ASP A 728 12.53 35.65 -16.48
N THR A 729 11.86 36.80 -16.55
CA THR A 729 10.39 36.83 -16.55
C THR A 729 9.80 37.94 -17.40
N ASP A 730 8.70 37.71 -18.12
CA ASP A 730 8.09 38.77 -18.92
C ASP A 730 7.59 39.93 -18.03
N VAL A 731 6.90 39.61 -16.93
CA VAL A 731 6.41 40.58 -15.95
C VAL A 731 6.90 40.23 -14.54
N LEU A 732 7.54 41.19 -13.87
CA LEU A 732 7.92 41.10 -12.46
C LEU A 732 7.15 42.15 -11.65
N ALA A 733 6.34 41.71 -10.68
CA ALA A 733 5.67 42.58 -9.72
C ALA A 733 6.12 42.28 -8.28
N ILE A 734 6.81 43.22 -7.64
CA ILE A 734 7.26 43.12 -6.25
C ILE A 734 6.50 44.18 -5.44
N LEU A 735 5.61 43.75 -4.55
CA LEU A 735 4.67 44.64 -3.87
C LEU A 735 4.58 44.34 -2.37
N GLU A 736 4.09 45.30 -1.60
CA GLU A 736 3.62 45.11 -0.22
C GLU A 736 4.70 44.53 0.72
N ASN A 737 5.82 45.26 0.85
CA ASN A 737 6.94 44.91 1.72
C ASN A 737 7.62 43.57 1.38
N SER A 738 7.61 43.20 0.10
CA SER A 738 8.26 41.99 -0.41
C SER A 738 9.70 42.26 -0.86
N GLU A 739 10.53 41.21 -0.87
CA GLU A 739 11.98 41.37 -1.01
C GLU A 739 12.64 40.34 -1.96
N ILE A 740 13.71 40.78 -2.63
CA ILE A 740 14.65 39.92 -3.37
C ILE A 740 16.05 40.22 -2.83
N VAL A 741 16.64 39.27 -2.09
CA VAL A 741 17.84 39.55 -1.28
C VAL A 741 18.94 38.50 -1.43
N ALA A 742 20.17 38.96 -1.61
CA ALA A 742 21.37 38.14 -1.76
C ALA A 742 22.48 38.62 -0.79
N GLN A 743 22.12 38.79 0.48
CA GLN A 743 22.99 39.46 1.46
C GLN A 743 24.05 38.53 2.08
N ALA A 744 25.11 39.12 2.63
CA ALA A 744 26.13 38.41 3.42
C ALA A 744 26.55 39.18 4.68
N ILE A 745 27.12 38.48 5.67
CA ILE A 745 27.68 39.12 6.88
C ILE A 745 29.17 39.45 6.69
N GLU A 746 30.05 38.44 6.72
CA GLU A 746 31.51 38.62 6.54
C GLU A 746 31.98 38.28 5.12
N GLY A 747 31.23 37.45 4.39
CA GLY A 747 31.53 37.11 3.00
C GLY A 747 31.06 38.17 1.99
N ARG A 748 31.21 37.90 0.68
CA ARG A 748 30.72 38.80 -0.37
C ARG A 748 29.20 38.65 -0.53
N GLY A 749 28.46 39.74 -0.78
CA GLY A 749 27.07 39.67 -1.21
C GLY A 749 26.94 39.01 -2.59
N GLY A 750 25.83 38.31 -2.83
CA GLY A 750 25.56 37.63 -4.09
C GLY A 750 25.06 38.58 -5.18
N ASN A 751 25.20 38.21 -6.45
CA ASN A 751 24.69 39.03 -7.55
C ASN A 751 23.20 38.75 -7.81
N ILE A 752 22.44 39.79 -8.12
CA ILE A 752 21.03 39.70 -8.51
C ILE A 752 20.93 40.17 -9.96
N ASN A 753 20.60 39.26 -10.88
CA ASN A 753 20.35 39.56 -12.29
C ASN A 753 18.87 39.36 -12.60
N ILE A 754 18.20 40.40 -13.10
CA ILE A 754 16.78 40.38 -13.46
C ILE A 754 16.64 40.79 -14.92
N THR A 755 16.14 39.89 -15.76
CA THR A 755 15.73 40.19 -17.13
C THR A 755 14.21 40.21 -17.17
N THR A 756 13.60 41.34 -17.53
CA THR A 756 12.14 41.43 -17.59
C THR A 756 11.60 42.43 -18.60
N GLN A 757 10.44 42.16 -19.21
CA GLN A 757 9.79 43.14 -20.11
C GLN A 757 9.09 44.25 -19.31
N GLY A 758 8.67 43.98 -18.07
CA GLY A 758 8.00 44.96 -17.22
C GLY A 758 8.26 44.73 -15.72
N LEU A 759 8.81 45.75 -15.05
CA LEU A 759 9.04 45.77 -13.60
C LEU A 759 8.04 46.70 -12.88
N PHE A 760 7.28 46.15 -11.93
CA PHE A 760 6.34 46.88 -11.07
C PHE A 760 6.75 46.75 -9.61
N GLN A 761 7.04 47.88 -8.96
CA GLN A 761 7.59 47.91 -7.61
C GLN A 761 6.81 48.86 -6.69
N SER A 762 6.45 48.44 -5.47
CA SER A 762 5.91 49.36 -4.45
C SER A 762 7.03 50.02 -3.63
N PRO A 763 6.84 51.25 -3.09
CA PRO A 763 7.92 52.01 -2.43
C PRO A 763 8.58 51.32 -1.24
N ASN A 764 7.91 50.37 -0.61
CA ASN A 764 8.37 49.65 0.59
C ASN A 764 9.00 48.28 0.29
N THR A 765 9.33 47.98 -0.96
CA THR A 765 9.96 46.70 -1.34
C THR A 765 11.47 46.84 -1.44
N ARG A 766 12.19 45.72 -1.39
CA ARG A 766 13.66 45.72 -1.33
C ARG A 766 14.29 44.76 -2.34
N ILE A 767 15.26 45.25 -3.11
CA ILE A 767 16.21 44.43 -3.88
C ILE A 767 17.60 44.75 -3.33
N ASP A 768 18.25 43.79 -2.67
CA ASP A 768 19.45 44.06 -1.87
C ASP A 768 20.49 42.93 -1.95
N ALA A 769 21.69 43.28 -2.39
CA ALA A 769 22.84 42.39 -2.58
C ALA A 769 24.01 42.74 -1.64
N SER A 770 23.78 43.50 -0.58
CA SER A 770 24.84 44.05 0.28
C SER A 770 25.54 43.02 1.16
N SER A 771 26.75 43.37 1.60
CA SER A 771 27.48 42.68 2.66
C SER A 771 27.78 43.60 3.84
N GLN A 772 27.63 43.10 5.07
CA GLN A 772 27.85 43.92 6.26
C GLN A 772 29.34 44.27 6.48
N LEU A 773 30.23 43.29 6.32
CA LEU A 773 31.67 43.39 6.57
C LEU A 773 32.51 43.00 5.34
N GLY A 774 31.88 42.43 4.31
CA GLY A 774 32.52 42.05 3.06
C GLY A 774 32.28 43.04 1.92
N ILE A 775 32.29 42.54 0.69
CA ILE A 775 32.04 43.34 -0.53
C ILE A 775 30.60 43.14 -0.97
N ASP A 776 29.92 44.21 -1.37
CA ASP A 776 28.57 44.13 -1.93
C ASP A 776 28.54 43.34 -3.26
N GLY A 777 27.43 42.65 -3.49
CA GLY A 777 27.09 42.05 -4.78
C GLY A 777 26.59 43.10 -5.78
N ILE A 778 26.45 42.69 -7.04
CA ILE A 778 25.95 43.54 -8.12
C ILE A 778 24.46 43.26 -8.35
N ILE A 779 23.66 44.31 -8.49
CA ILE A 779 22.28 44.24 -8.93
C ILE A 779 22.23 44.74 -10.38
N GLN A 780 21.84 43.88 -11.31
CA GLN A 780 21.63 44.20 -12.72
C GLN A 780 20.17 43.92 -13.08
N ILE A 781 19.50 44.92 -13.65
CA ILE A 781 18.11 44.83 -14.10
C ILE A 781 18.08 45.25 -15.57
N ASP A 782 17.83 44.28 -16.44
CA ASP A 782 17.75 44.45 -17.89
C ASP A 782 16.28 44.42 -18.30
N THR A 783 15.78 45.57 -18.76
CA THR A 783 14.46 45.67 -19.41
C THR A 783 14.65 45.90 -20.90
N PRO A 784 14.47 44.87 -21.76
CA PRO A 784 14.68 45.02 -23.21
C PRO A 784 13.84 46.19 -23.73
N ASP A 785 14.49 47.13 -24.43
CA ASP A 785 13.80 48.28 -25.00
C ASP A 785 12.71 47.81 -25.96
N ILE A 786 11.46 48.21 -25.70
CA ILE A 786 10.40 48.18 -26.70
C ILE A 786 10.80 49.24 -27.74
N ASP A 787 11.28 48.82 -28.92
CA ASP A 787 11.58 49.71 -30.03
C ASP A 787 10.32 50.49 -30.44
N PRO A 788 10.20 51.79 -30.09
CA PRO A 788 9.00 52.57 -30.38
C PRO A 788 8.82 52.82 -31.89
N SER A 789 9.86 52.57 -32.70
CA SER A 789 9.81 52.79 -34.15
C SER A 789 8.93 51.78 -34.90
N GLN A 790 8.60 50.64 -34.28
CA GLN A 790 7.70 49.63 -34.86
C GLN A 790 6.21 50.03 -34.84
N GLN A 791 5.84 51.17 -34.25
CA GLN A 791 4.48 51.68 -34.32
C GLN A 791 4.38 53.22 -34.17
N ILE A 792 5.18 53.98 -34.93
CA ILE A 792 4.91 55.40 -35.13
C ILE A 792 4.08 55.52 -36.41
N THR A 793 2.75 55.58 -36.26
CA THR A 793 1.96 56.22 -37.32
C THR A 793 2.31 57.70 -37.24
N GLU A 794 3.03 58.24 -38.22
CA GLU A 794 3.27 59.69 -38.28
C GLU A 794 1.92 60.42 -38.26
N LEU A 795 1.71 61.23 -37.22
CA LEU A 795 0.64 62.21 -37.20
C LEU A 795 0.95 63.22 -38.31
N PRO A 796 -0.01 63.58 -39.17
CA PRO A 796 0.23 64.56 -40.23
C PRO A 796 0.69 65.88 -39.63
N GLU A 797 1.91 66.34 -39.95
CA GLU A 797 2.40 67.69 -39.63
C GLU A 797 1.76 68.77 -40.55
N GLY A 798 0.44 68.70 -40.72
CA GLY A 798 -0.32 69.84 -41.19
C GLY A 798 -0.74 70.65 -39.98
N ILE A 799 -0.18 71.86 -39.80
CA ILE A 799 -0.85 72.85 -38.95
C ILE A 799 -2.22 73.06 -39.57
N ILE A 800 -3.25 72.58 -38.88
CA ILE A 800 -4.63 72.84 -39.25
C ILE A 800 -4.84 74.36 -39.09
N ASP A 801 -5.00 75.06 -40.21
CA ASP A 801 -5.32 76.48 -40.23
C ASP A 801 -6.73 76.69 -39.66
N THR A 802 -6.81 77.15 -38.42
CA THR A 802 -8.08 77.37 -37.71
C THR A 802 -8.93 78.48 -38.34
N ASP A 803 -8.33 79.37 -39.14
CA ASP A 803 -9.08 80.45 -39.80
C ASP A 803 -9.92 79.93 -40.97
N ASN A 804 -9.59 78.76 -41.53
CA ASN A 804 -10.37 78.09 -42.58
C ASN A 804 -11.42 77.10 -42.04
N LEU A 805 -11.39 76.81 -40.74
CA LEU A 805 -12.29 75.86 -40.08
C LEU A 805 -13.53 76.49 -39.45
N VAL A 806 -13.61 77.81 -39.37
CA VAL A 806 -14.80 78.51 -38.85
C VAL A 806 -15.44 79.32 -39.95
N ALA A 807 -16.62 78.92 -40.40
CA ALA A 807 -17.37 79.71 -41.39
C ALA A 807 -17.76 81.07 -40.78
N THR A 808 -17.28 82.16 -41.39
CA THR A 808 -17.61 83.54 -40.96
C THR A 808 -19.04 83.96 -41.33
N SER A 809 -19.76 83.14 -42.09
CA SER A 809 -21.17 83.29 -42.45
C SER A 809 -21.96 82.03 -42.06
N CYS A 810 -23.28 82.17 -41.93
CA CYS A 810 -24.14 81.04 -41.60
C CYS A 810 -24.35 80.12 -42.82
N LEU A 811 -24.52 78.81 -42.59
CA LEU A 811 -24.60 77.79 -43.66
C LEU A 811 -26.01 77.19 -43.77
N VAL A 812 -26.48 76.91 -45.00
CA VAL A 812 -27.78 76.29 -45.30
C VAL A 812 -27.56 74.86 -45.83
N PRO A 813 -27.94 73.80 -45.08
CA PRO A 813 -27.60 72.42 -45.45
C PRO A 813 -28.53 71.82 -46.52
N SER A 814 -27.95 71.23 -47.56
CA SER A 814 -28.63 70.32 -48.49
C SER A 814 -28.64 68.88 -47.91
N SER A 815 -29.82 68.43 -47.50
CA SER A 815 -30.23 67.05 -47.16
C SER A 815 -29.20 66.01 -46.64
N ARG A 816 -29.36 65.68 -45.35
CA ARG A 816 -29.16 64.36 -44.67
C ARG A 816 -27.74 63.81 -44.46
N ASN A 817 -26.92 64.49 -43.68
CA ASN A 817 -26.04 63.82 -42.69
C ASN A 817 -25.92 64.70 -41.44
N ARG A 818 -26.28 64.17 -40.26
CA ARG A 818 -26.25 64.88 -38.98
C ARG A 818 -25.11 64.31 -38.13
N GLY A 819 -24.06 65.09 -37.88
CA GLY A 819 -23.10 64.85 -36.79
C GLY A 819 -23.57 65.53 -35.50
N LYS A 820 -23.07 65.11 -34.34
CA LYS A 820 -23.32 65.78 -33.04
C LYS A 820 -22.00 65.93 -32.30
N PHE A 821 -21.72 67.13 -31.80
CA PHE A 821 -20.53 67.47 -31.02
C PHE A 821 -20.81 67.31 -29.51
N ILE A 822 -19.93 66.62 -28.78
CA ILE A 822 -20.02 66.46 -27.31
C ILE A 822 -18.63 66.76 -26.72
N VAL A 823 -18.57 67.68 -25.76
CA VAL A 823 -17.34 68.04 -25.03
C VAL A 823 -17.31 67.28 -23.70
N THR A 824 -16.38 66.33 -23.56
CA THR A 824 -16.11 65.66 -22.27
C THR A 824 -14.80 66.21 -21.70
N GLY A 825 -14.89 66.99 -20.62
CA GLY A 825 -13.73 67.61 -19.96
C GLY A 825 -12.74 66.60 -19.35
N SER A 826 -11.53 67.07 -19.05
CA SER A 826 -10.42 66.29 -18.49
C SER A 826 -10.58 66.03 -16.97
N GLY A 827 -10.70 64.75 -16.60
CA GLY A 827 -10.83 64.30 -15.20
C GLY A 827 -9.56 64.47 -14.38
N GLY A 828 -9.60 65.34 -13.37
CA GLY A 828 -8.49 65.60 -12.43
C GLY A 828 -8.61 64.81 -11.12
N LEU A 829 -7.83 63.73 -11.03
CA LEU A 829 -7.18 63.29 -9.78
C LEU A 829 -5.97 64.21 -9.51
N ALA A 830 -5.50 64.25 -8.25
CA ALA A 830 -4.43 65.15 -7.81
C ALA A 830 -3.10 64.93 -8.55
N THR A 831 -2.35 66.01 -8.78
CA THR A 831 -1.16 66.00 -9.64
C THR A 831 0.15 65.57 -8.97
N THR A 832 0.20 65.27 -7.66
CA THR A 832 1.37 64.65 -6.98
C THR A 832 1.02 63.89 -5.68
N PRO A 833 1.90 62.98 -5.19
CA PRO A 833 1.62 62.06 -4.07
C PRO A 833 1.60 62.63 -2.63
N ASP A 834 2.01 63.88 -2.38
CA ASP A 834 2.08 64.46 -1.00
C ASP A 834 0.98 65.47 -0.67
N GLY A 835 -0.18 65.41 -1.34
CA GLY A 835 -1.29 66.32 -1.09
C GLY A 835 -2.01 66.07 0.24
N VAL A 836 -1.71 66.86 1.29
CA VAL A 836 -2.55 66.92 2.50
C VAL A 836 -3.56 68.07 2.38
N SER A 837 -4.83 67.73 2.57
CA SER A 837 -5.96 68.66 2.58
C SER A 837 -6.06 69.46 3.89
N SER A 838 -6.18 70.79 3.72
CA SER A 838 -6.64 71.84 4.64
C SER A 838 -5.77 72.32 5.83
N SER A 839 -5.22 73.52 5.61
CA SER A 839 -5.21 74.77 6.43
C SER A 839 -4.50 74.87 7.79
N ASN A 840 -3.52 75.79 7.92
CA ASN A 840 -3.62 77.12 8.58
C ASN A 840 -2.24 77.78 8.79
N PHE A 841 -2.08 79.06 8.36
CA PHE A 841 -1.15 80.17 8.76
C PHE A 841 0.31 79.88 9.20
N ALA A 842 1.36 80.69 8.95
CA ALA A 842 1.61 82.00 8.33
C ALA A 842 3.14 82.12 8.02
N THR A 843 3.56 83.26 7.43
CA THR A 843 4.90 83.92 7.36
C THR A 843 5.39 84.15 5.91
N PHE A 844 5.95 85.27 5.46
CA PHE A 844 6.24 86.63 5.97
C PHE A 844 6.37 87.57 4.74
N SER A 845 6.26 88.88 4.93
CA SER A 845 6.29 89.94 3.91
C SER A 845 7.64 90.68 3.79
N VAL A 846 7.99 91.15 2.58
CA VAL A 846 9.01 92.21 2.32
C VAL A 846 8.57 93.03 1.06
N PRO A 847 9.06 94.26 0.79
CA PRO A 847 8.28 95.50 0.89
C PRO A 847 8.03 96.23 -0.45
N LYS A 848 7.16 97.25 -0.43
CA LYS A 848 6.83 98.14 -1.55
C LYS A 848 8.01 99.03 -1.97
N ASN A 849 8.13 99.31 -3.27
CA ASN A 849 8.49 100.65 -3.70
C ASN A 849 7.87 101.05 -5.06
N ASN A 850 7.66 102.36 -5.18
CA ASN A 850 6.64 103.05 -5.98
C ASN A 850 6.77 102.93 -7.52
N GLN A 851 5.60 102.80 -8.16
CA GLN A 851 5.42 102.96 -9.61
C GLN A 851 5.48 104.45 -10.02
N GLN A 852 6.34 104.76 -10.99
CA GLN A 852 6.19 105.88 -11.91
C GLN A 852 5.51 105.39 -13.20
N GLN A 853 4.65 106.25 -13.75
CA GLN A 853 3.84 106.06 -14.95
C GLN A 853 4.68 105.79 -16.21
N ALA A 854 4.21 104.87 -17.06
CA ALA A 854 4.28 105.00 -18.51
C ALA A 854 3.11 104.24 -19.18
N SER A 855 2.62 104.82 -20.26
CA SER A 855 1.33 104.65 -20.92
C SER A 855 1.17 103.41 -21.83
N ASN A 856 -0.07 102.92 -21.88
CA ASN A 856 -0.61 101.89 -22.80
C ASN A 856 -0.60 102.31 -24.28
N PRO A 857 -0.79 101.34 -25.20
CA PRO A 857 -2.04 101.38 -25.98
C PRO A 857 -2.79 100.04 -26.05
N GLN A 858 -4.12 100.18 -26.14
CA GLN A 858 -5.16 99.16 -26.25
C GLN A 858 -5.03 98.28 -27.52
N LYS A 859 -5.39 97.00 -27.39
CA LYS A 859 -5.74 96.11 -28.51
C LYS A 859 -7.20 95.68 -28.36
N VAL A 860 -7.98 95.89 -29.42
CA VAL A 860 -9.41 95.54 -29.55
C VAL A 860 -9.58 94.01 -29.45
N THR A 861 -10.53 93.56 -28.64
CA THR A 861 -10.93 92.14 -28.54
C THR A 861 -11.94 91.82 -29.65
N PRO A 862 -11.71 90.80 -30.50
CA PRO A 862 -12.71 90.35 -31.49
C PRO A 862 -13.91 89.66 -30.80
N LEU A 863 -15.09 89.80 -31.39
CA LEU A 863 -16.32 89.12 -30.98
C LEU A 863 -16.17 87.61 -31.23
N VAL A 864 -16.23 86.79 -30.17
CA VAL A 864 -16.21 85.32 -30.29
C VAL A 864 -17.60 84.85 -30.71
N ILE A 865 -17.70 84.16 -31.85
CA ILE A 865 -18.92 83.49 -32.32
C ILE A 865 -18.69 81.99 -32.13
N GLU A 866 -19.49 81.33 -31.30
CA GLU A 866 -19.41 79.87 -31.11
C GLU A 866 -20.07 79.12 -32.28
N SER A 867 -19.44 78.03 -32.72
CA SER A 867 -19.99 77.12 -33.72
C SER A 867 -21.03 76.20 -33.09
N GLU A 868 -22.11 75.93 -33.82
CA GLU A 868 -23.23 75.12 -33.33
C GLU A 868 -23.27 73.72 -33.96
N ASP A 869 -22.66 73.54 -35.14
CA ASP A 869 -22.69 72.28 -35.89
C ASP A 869 -21.44 72.12 -36.78
N ILE A 870 -21.23 70.91 -37.30
CA ILE A 870 -20.17 70.56 -38.25
C ILE A 870 -20.80 70.39 -39.65
N PHE A 871 -20.24 71.05 -40.66
CA PHE A 871 -20.71 70.98 -42.05
C PHE A 871 -19.61 70.43 -42.96
N THR A 872 -19.99 69.60 -43.93
CA THR A 872 -19.10 69.17 -45.03
C THR A 872 -19.44 69.99 -46.27
N LEU A 873 -18.44 70.65 -46.86
CA LEU A 873 -18.58 71.41 -48.11
C LEU A 873 -18.55 70.47 -49.33
N GLU A 874 -18.94 70.96 -50.51
CA GLU A 874 -19.01 70.16 -51.75
C GLU A 874 -17.67 69.56 -52.19
N ASP A 875 -16.55 70.17 -51.78
CA ASP A 875 -15.20 69.66 -52.02
C ASP A 875 -14.72 68.60 -51.01
N GLY A 876 -15.59 68.22 -50.06
CA GLY A 876 -15.32 67.24 -49.02
C GLY A 876 -14.62 67.79 -47.78
N SER A 877 -14.28 69.09 -47.74
CA SER A 877 -13.70 69.72 -46.56
C SER A 877 -14.75 69.89 -45.45
N ILE A 878 -14.30 69.87 -44.18
CA ILE A 878 -15.17 69.98 -43.00
C ILE A 878 -14.95 71.34 -42.35
N VAL A 879 -16.04 72.06 -42.07
CA VAL A 879 -16.04 73.37 -41.40
C VAL A 879 -16.99 73.39 -40.21
N LEU A 880 -16.65 74.16 -39.19
CA LEU A 880 -17.46 74.48 -38.02
C LEU A 880 -18.23 75.77 -38.30
N GLY A 881 -19.55 75.78 -38.08
CA GLY A 881 -20.35 76.95 -38.36
C GLY A 881 -21.68 76.96 -37.60
N ARG A 882 -22.48 78.00 -37.83
CA ARG A 882 -23.87 78.08 -37.35
C ARG A 882 -24.84 78.04 -38.54
N ARG A 883 -26.06 77.58 -38.32
CA ARG A 883 -27.09 77.58 -39.37
C ARG A 883 -27.63 78.99 -39.58
N CYS A 884 -28.03 79.31 -40.80
CA CYS A 884 -28.86 80.50 -41.01
C CYS A 884 -30.24 80.22 -40.43
N ASN A 885 -30.68 81.03 -39.47
CA ASN A 885 -32.10 81.09 -39.12
C ASN A 885 -32.82 81.73 -40.31
N GLY A 886 -33.54 80.91 -41.08
CA GLY A 886 -34.56 81.38 -42.01
C GLY A 886 -35.82 81.77 -41.26
#